data_AF-A0A0M7AUV9-F1
#
_entry.id   AF-A0A0M7AUV9-F1
#
_cell.length_a   1.000
_cell.length_b   1.000
_cell.length_c   1.000
_cell.angle_alpha   90.00
_cell.angle_beta   90.00
_cell.angle_gamma   90.00
#
_symmetry.space_group_name_H-M   'P 1'
#
loop_
_entity.id
_entity.type
_entity.pdbx_description
1 polymer ?
#
loop_
_entity_poly.entity_id
_entity_poly.type
_entity_poly.pdbx_seq_one_letter_code
_entity_poly.pdbx_strand_id
1 'polypeptide(L)'
;MSRKGGQKVTVGPFRSLVADDPLDALKELEAISAIGRTKCPIHHVHVDPPIGHETPELFARHRELYEAEFGLEDAPGFSVRHEKNSRRHEHRVYTIVGSDGKAADLSWERARREKISRIIEHEFGLSMIAGKHNVAVEKALRKDGRDDVADAMLTAGLADKPRPDAVSPQERHIAERTGVPARTMDADILSAWRVADSGQAFRAALADVGIRIALGEKTTVVVRDGEPESLNRVLSREAKKQGFARITAADVKRRLSGLNIPDLADLDRTSTIYRAEKSVECWSGSSMGDPSPENNLVSGKEDFNAEPKTATKKGHSSRRAHGHPGNPRRRQDHQGRRERVDEPARSERDLGRAGSDRSDRRPAGGDQGRRSDDQRSSRSSKRIRNRLTAARLRKHADEAGKRKVHQHAKNRVAEAKLRARITPADFQKIRNAAELKARQKAARRMVAIARIRQAGPISFSERISALFRSRRTNLDRLLNRKQAAAEAIVLNTKPEPDALTKARHAVSAANKKRGDAYAQFEKTRKRLDDHYLNKPAWLRVNAWRNWNERRNRLTLLRNKASVQNQAAKLAQMVARDTEKQLSDAWHRNPDRHCAEKKSDSAIFEAKRELSLIHEVRRILREDPDRVHMRIESLLALANTRLEQRDIDREVKNHLESSHPGNSEITWKPKGL
;
A
#
# COMPACT_ATOMS: atom_id res chain seq x y z
N MET A 1 -5.20 18.10 10.82
CA MET A 1 -4.01 17.40 11.35
C MET A 1 -4.35 16.83 12.72
N SER A 2 -4.10 15.55 12.99
CA SER A 2 -4.50 14.91 14.24
C SER A 2 -3.57 15.33 15.38
N ARG A 3 -4.05 16.20 16.27
CA ARG A 3 -3.42 16.48 17.58
C ARG A 3 -3.60 15.23 18.45
N LYS A 4 -2.77 14.21 18.25
CA LYS A 4 -2.60 13.16 19.27
C LYS A 4 -1.90 13.82 20.46
N GLY A 5 -2.48 13.69 21.66
CA GLY A 5 -1.98 14.33 22.89
C GLY A 5 -0.46 14.14 23.07
N GLY A 6 0.23 15.21 23.47
CA GLY A 6 1.67 15.22 23.75
C GLY A 6 2.60 15.59 22.58
N GLN A 7 2.05 16.04 21.43
CA GLN A 7 2.86 16.53 20.31
C GLN A 7 2.68 18.04 20.13
N LYS A 8 3.79 18.80 20.18
CA LYS A 8 3.80 20.21 19.81
C LYS A 8 4.24 20.32 18.35
N VAL A 9 3.45 21.05 17.56
CA VAL A 9 3.70 21.25 16.13
C VAL A 9 3.90 22.73 15.89
N THR A 10 5.01 23.07 15.23
CA THR A 10 5.33 24.44 14.81
C THR A 10 5.49 24.46 13.30
N VAL A 11 4.71 25.30 12.62
CA VAL A 11 4.81 25.48 11.18
C VAL A 11 5.88 26.55 10.91
N GLY A 12 6.86 26.22 10.07
CA GLY A 12 7.87 27.15 9.61
C GLY A 12 7.34 28.04 8.47
N PRO A 13 8.14 29.01 7.99
CA PRO A 13 7.71 29.94 6.97
C PRO A 13 7.37 29.22 5.65
N PHE A 14 6.33 29.69 4.98
CA PHE A 14 5.98 29.32 3.62
C PHE A 14 6.84 30.12 2.64
N ARG A 15 7.53 29.44 1.72
CA ARG A 15 8.37 30.06 0.70
C ARG A 15 7.67 30.00 -0.65
N SER A 16 7.47 31.17 -1.26
CA SER A 16 6.85 31.30 -2.59
C SER A 16 5.47 30.64 -2.69
N LEU A 17 4.70 30.74 -1.60
CA LEU A 17 3.33 30.26 -1.48
C LEU A 17 2.49 31.37 -0.84
N VAL A 18 1.24 31.49 -1.29
CA VAL A 18 0.26 32.45 -0.76
C VAL A 18 -0.46 31.87 0.45
N ALA A 19 -0.58 30.54 0.53
CA ALA A 19 -1.25 29.87 1.63
C ALA A 19 -0.56 30.10 2.99
N ASP A 20 -1.38 30.19 4.03
CA ASP A 20 -1.02 30.38 5.44
C ASP A 20 -1.22 29.13 6.30
N ASP A 21 -1.89 28.10 5.77
CA ASP A 21 -2.07 26.79 6.39
C ASP A 21 -1.39 25.67 5.58
N PRO A 22 -0.76 24.67 6.24
CA PRO A 22 -0.10 23.54 5.57
C PRO A 22 -0.98 22.77 4.57
N LEU A 23 -2.28 22.63 4.82
CA LEU A 23 -3.18 21.91 3.93
C LEU A 23 -3.41 22.70 2.63
N ASP A 24 -3.60 24.01 2.74
CA ASP A 24 -3.79 24.87 1.58
C ASP A 24 -2.48 25.09 0.82
N ALA A 25 -1.34 25.17 1.53
CA ALA A 25 -0.01 25.16 0.93
C ALA A 25 0.27 23.88 0.13
N LEU A 26 -0.17 22.71 0.62
CA LEU A 26 -0.07 21.46 -0.14
C LEU A 26 -0.92 21.48 -1.43
N LYS A 27 -2.13 22.04 -1.39
CA LYS A 27 -2.97 22.20 -2.59
C LYS A 27 -2.35 23.18 -3.58
N GLU A 28 -1.75 24.26 -3.08
CA GLU A 28 -1.05 25.25 -3.90
C GLU A 28 0.18 24.63 -4.58
N LEU A 29 0.99 23.84 -3.85
CA LEU A 29 2.09 23.08 -4.43
C LEU A 29 1.63 22.06 -5.48
N GLU A 30 0.51 21.37 -5.26
CA GLU A 30 -0.10 20.49 -6.26
C GLU A 30 -0.53 21.26 -7.52
N ALA A 31 -1.09 22.46 -7.36
CA ALA A 31 -1.48 23.33 -8.46
C ALA A 31 -0.28 23.88 -9.25
N ILE A 32 0.75 24.39 -8.56
CA ILE A 32 2.00 24.90 -9.16
C ILE A 32 2.67 23.79 -9.97
N SER A 33 2.73 22.59 -9.41
CA SER A 33 3.42 21.46 -10.02
C SER A 33 2.64 20.76 -11.15
N ALA A 34 1.40 21.18 -11.42
CA ALA A 34 0.54 20.59 -12.45
C ALA A 34 1.10 20.72 -13.88
N ILE A 35 2.01 21.66 -14.11
CA ILE A 35 2.76 21.80 -15.38
C ILE A 35 3.78 20.68 -15.60
N GLY A 36 4.16 19.98 -14.53
CA GLY A 36 5.25 19.01 -14.49
C GLY A 36 4.94 17.70 -15.21
N ARG A 37 5.98 17.10 -15.81
CA ARG A 37 5.90 15.78 -16.46
C ARG A 37 6.25 14.63 -15.50
N THR A 38 5.92 14.76 -14.21
CA THR A 38 6.18 13.76 -13.17
C THR A 38 4.88 13.28 -12.52
N LYS A 39 4.88 12.05 -12.01
CA LYS A 39 3.75 11.47 -11.25
C LYS A 39 3.85 11.76 -9.74
N CYS A 40 5.02 12.21 -9.27
CA CYS A 40 5.31 12.51 -7.88
C CYS A 40 5.96 13.90 -7.83
N PRO A 41 5.17 14.98 -7.98
CA PRO A 41 5.69 16.33 -8.06
C PRO A 41 6.06 16.97 -6.72
N ILE A 42 5.52 16.42 -5.63
CA ILE A 42 5.77 16.90 -4.27
C ILE A 42 6.80 15.97 -3.63
N HIS A 43 7.83 16.57 -3.04
CA HIS A 43 8.92 15.87 -2.38
C HIS A 43 8.93 16.19 -0.89
N HIS A 44 9.13 15.14 -0.08
CA HIS A 44 9.10 15.22 1.38
C HIS A 44 10.44 14.80 1.96
N VAL A 45 10.98 15.66 2.82
CA VAL A 45 12.24 15.43 3.52
C VAL A 45 11.95 15.39 5.01
N HIS A 46 12.55 14.41 5.67
CA HIS A 46 12.48 14.26 7.12
C HIS A 46 13.90 14.34 7.68
N VAL A 47 14.12 15.29 8.58
CA VAL A 47 15.38 15.55 9.28
C VAL A 47 15.16 15.27 10.75
N ASP A 48 15.93 14.33 11.30
CA ASP A 48 15.78 13.83 12.66
C ASP A 48 17.18 13.74 13.31
N PRO A 49 17.65 14.85 13.93
CA PRO A 49 18.93 14.88 14.61
C PRO A 49 18.93 14.02 15.89
N PRO A 50 20.11 13.65 16.42
CA PRO A 50 20.22 13.03 17.73
C PRO A 50 19.68 13.95 18.84
N ILE A 51 19.24 13.33 19.94
CA ILE A 51 18.80 14.04 21.14
C ILE A 51 19.93 14.95 21.64
N GLY A 52 19.61 16.22 21.93
CA GLY A 52 20.56 17.22 22.41
C GLY A 52 21.23 18.03 21.30
N HIS A 53 21.05 17.63 20.03
CA HIS A 53 21.61 18.33 18.86
C HIS A 53 20.53 18.93 17.97
N GLU A 54 19.30 19.06 18.45
CA GLU A 54 18.18 19.64 17.68
C GLU A 54 18.22 21.19 17.65
N THR A 55 19.34 21.76 17.22
CA THR A 55 19.56 23.21 17.17
C THR A 55 19.03 23.84 15.87
N PRO A 56 18.50 25.08 15.91
CA PRO A 56 18.08 25.80 14.70
C PRO A 56 19.18 25.90 13.64
N GLU A 57 20.44 26.04 14.05
CA GLU A 57 21.62 26.16 13.19
C GLU A 57 21.84 24.87 12.40
N LEU A 58 21.70 23.71 13.04
CA LEU A 58 21.80 22.41 12.37
C LEU A 58 20.70 22.24 11.32
N PHE A 59 19.46 22.58 11.67
CA PHE A 59 18.36 22.51 10.71
C PHE A 59 18.60 23.45 9.53
N ALA A 60 19.02 24.69 9.78
CA ALA A 60 19.32 25.68 8.74
C ALA A 60 20.45 25.20 7.83
N ARG A 61 21.56 24.71 8.39
CA ARG A 61 22.70 24.20 7.62
C ARG A 61 22.34 22.96 6.79
N HIS A 62 21.59 22.02 7.37
CA HIS A 62 21.08 20.87 6.59
C HIS A 62 20.17 21.34 5.46
N ARG A 63 19.37 22.40 5.66
CA ARG A 63 18.49 22.94 4.61
C ARG A 63 19.28 23.48 3.43
N GLU A 64 20.27 24.31 3.72
CA GLU A 64 21.17 24.88 2.72
C GLU A 64 21.85 23.77 1.89
N LEU A 65 22.50 22.81 2.55
CA LEU A 65 23.19 21.70 1.88
C LEU A 65 22.23 20.83 1.06
N TYR A 66 21.03 20.56 1.58
CA TYR A 66 20.04 19.77 0.88
C TYR A 66 19.50 20.48 -0.35
N GLU A 67 19.17 21.76 -0.22
CA GLU A 67 18.62 22.54 -1.31
C GLU A 67 19.68 22.72 -2.42
N ALA A 68 20.93 23.05 -2.05
CA ALA A 68 22.05 23.13 -2.98
C ALA A 68 22.35 21.81 -3.69
N GLU A 69 22.32 20.70 -2.96
CA GLU A 69 22.58 19.39 -3.54
C GLU A 69 21.55 19.08 -4.63
N PHE A 70 20.25 19.32 -4.37
CA PHE A 70 19.15 18.90 -5.25
C PHE A 70 18.62 19.99 -6.19
N GLY A 71 19.16 21.21 -6.16
CA GLY A 71 18.68 22.35 -6.96
C GLY A 71 17.28 22.81 -6.53
N LEU A 72 17.06 22.92 -5.22
CA LEU A 72 15.76 23.26 -4.59
C LEU A 72 15.80 24.57 -3.79
N GLU A 73 16.80 25.41 -3.99
CA GLU A 73 17.01 26.67 -3.27
C GLU A 73 15.83 27.63 -3.49
N ASP A 74 15.33 27.70 -4.72
CA ASP A 74 14.20 28.55 -5.11
C ASP A 74 12.87 27.79 -5.16
N ALA A 75 12.86 26.50 -4.78
CA ALA A 75 11.67 25.68 -4.89
C ALA A 75 10.58 26.14 -3.90
N PRO A 76 9.33 26.37 -4.35
CA PRO A 76 8.21 26.60 -3.44
C PRO A 76 8.06 25.46 -2.44
N GLY A 77 7.79 25.81 -1.18
CA GLY A 77 7.75 24.81 -0.11
C GLY A 77 7.53 25.40 1.27
N PHE A 78 7.42 24.52 2.26
CA PHE A 78 7.28 24.89 3.66
C PHE A 78 7.86 23.80 4.57
N SER A 79 8.01 24.13 5.85
CA SER A 79 8.51 23.18 6.86
C SER A 79 7.55 23.07 8.04
N VAL A 80 7.55 21.92 8.70
CA VAL A 80 6.78 21.65 9.91
C VAL A 80 7.69 20.94 10.89
N ARG A 81 7.86 21.52 12.07
CA ARG A 81 8.62 20.94 13.17
C ARG A 81 7.69 20.26 14.15
N HIS A 82 8.04 19.03 14.51
CA HIS A 82 7.34 18.24 15.49
C HIS A 82 8.23 18.03 16.71
N GLU A 83 7.66 18.27 17.89
CA GLU A 83 8.27 17.96 19.18
C GLU A 83 7.43 16.88 19.86
N LYS A 84 8.04 15.72 20.10
CA LYS A 84 7.40 14.57 20.76
C LYS A 84 8.40 13.93 21.71
N ASN A 85 8.03 13.77 22.99
CA ASN A 85 8.88 13.16 24.01
C ASN A 85 10.30 13.76 24.05
N SER A 86 10.39 15.10 24.02
CA SER A 86 11.65 15.86 23.98
C SER A 86 12.53 15.65 22.74
N ARG A 87 12.05 14.93 21.71
CA ARG A 87 12.71 14.83 20.40
C ARG A 87 12.11 15.81 19.42
N ARG A 88 12.94 16.60 18.76
CA ARG A 88 12.53 17.58 17.75
C ARG A 88 12.97 17.14 16.36
N HIS A 89 12.01 16.94 15.46
CA HIS A 89 12.29 16.62 14.06
C HIS A 89 11.57 17.58 13.13
N GLU A 90 12.14 17.78 11.96
CA GLU A 90 11.62 18.70 10.95
C GLU A 90 11.22 17.95 9.68
N HIS A 91 10.00 18.22 9.23
CA HIS A 91 9.50 17.80 7.93
C HIS A 91 9.57 19.00 6.99
N ARG A 92 10.16 18.81 5.81
CA ARG A 92 10.17 19.82 4.75
C ARG A 92 9.46 19.28 3.53
N VAL A 93 8.70 20.14 2.89
CA VAL A 93 7.91 19.79 1.71
C VAL A 93 8.24 20.78 0.60
N TYR A 94 8.60 20.26 -0.56
CA TYR A 94 8.95 21.02 -1.76
C TYR A 94 8.10 20.59 -2.95
N THR A 95 7.89 21.47 -3.92
CA THR A 95 7.71 21.03 -5.31
C THR A 95 9.07 20.75 -5.93
N ILE A 96 9.20 19.64 -6.66
CA ILE A 96 10.40 19.38 -7.48
C ILE A 96 10.23 19.84 -8.91
N VAL A 97 9.05 20.36 -9.27
CA VAL A 97 8.77 20.86 -10.60
C VAL A 97 9.16 22.32 -10.66
N GLY A 98 10.14 22.64 -11.51
CA GLY A 98 10.55 24.01 -11.81
C GLY A 98 9.53 24.73 -12.69
N SER A 99 9.71 26.05 -12.84
CA SER A 99 8.83 26.91 -13.67
C SER A 99 8.79 26.50 -15.15
N ASP A 100 9.82 25.82 -15.64
CA ASP A 100 9.91 25.26 -16.99
C ASP A 100 9.18 23.89 -17.14
N GLY A 101 8.60 23.38 -16.06
CA GLY A 101 7.90 22.09 -15.99
C GLY A 101 8.82 20.87 -15.94
N LYS A 102 10.14 21.04 -15.83
CA LYS A 102 11.08 19.94 -15.58
C LYS A 102 11.11 19.61 -14.09
N ALA A 103 11.33 18.34 -13.78
CA ALA A 103 11.52 17.89 -12.41
C ALA A 103 13.01 17.93 -12.04
N ALA A 104 13.32 18.36 -10.82
CA ALA A 104 14.65 18.31 -10.24
C ALA A 104 15.19 16.87 -10.23
N ASP A 105 16.52 16.73 -10.38
CA ASP A 105 17.15 15.42 -10.41
C ASP A 105 17.33 14.85 -9.00
N LEU A 106 16.41 13.95 -8.63
CA LEU A 106 16.49 13.17 -7.39
C LEU A 106 17.24 11.84 -7.56
N SER A 107 18.02 11.67 -8.64
CA SER A 107 18.82 10.46 -8.82
C SER A 107 19.80 10.28 -7.67
N TRP A 108 19.95 9.03 -7.23
CA TRP A 108 20.84 8.64 -6.13
C TRP A 108 20.58 9.36 -4.79
N GLU A 109 19.35 9.83 -4.57
CA GLU A 109 18.96 10.63 -3.40
C GLU A 109 19.47 10.07 -2.08
N ARG A 110 19.39 8.74 -1.87
CA ARG A 110 19.85 8.11 -0.61
C ARG A 110 21.34 8.33 -0.36
N ALA A 111 22.19 8.17 -1.37
CA ALA A 111 23.63 8.37 -1.22
C ALA A 111 23.97 9.86 -1.04
N ARG A 112 23.28 10.74 -1.77
CA ARG A 112 23.46 12.20 -1.66
C ARG A 112 22.99 12.73 -0.30
N ARG A 113 21.91 12.19 0.25
CA ARG A 113 21.46 12.47 1.63
C ARG A 113 22.43 11.96 2.67
N GLU A 114 22.96 10.75 2.47
CA GLU A 114 24.00 10.21 3.35
C GLU A 114 25.25 11.10 3.33
N LYS A 115 25.64 11.64 2.16
CA LYS A 115 26.70 12.66 2.03
C LYS A 115 26.41 13.91 2.87
N ILE A 116 25.20 14.48 2.75
CA ILE A 116 24.78 15.64 3.55
C ILE A 116 24.84 15.30 5.05
N SER A 117 24.40 14.10 5.46
CA SER A 117 24.51 13.66 6.86
C SER A 117 25.95 13.63 7.35
N ARG A 118 26.93 13.16 6.55
CA ARG A 118 28.36 13.18 6.95
C ARG A 118 28.90 14.59 7.13
N ILE A 119 28.51 15.50 6.25
CA ILE A 119 28.90 16.91 6.35
C ILE A 119 28.34 17.50 7.65
N ILE A 120 27.05 17.30 7.93
CA ILE A 120 26.41 17.79 9.16
C ILE A 120 27.05 17.16 10.40
N GLU A 121 27.30 15.85 10.39
CA GLU A 121 27.94 15.19 11.53
C GLU A 121 29.34 15.76 11.80
N HIS A 122 30.13 16.01 10.75
CA HIS A 122 31.44 16.61 10.90
C HIS A 122 31.36 18.07 11.40
N GLU A 123 30.52 18.91 10.78
CA GLU A 123 30.39 20.33 11.10
C GLU A 123 29.83 20.58 12.51
N PHE A 124 28.98 19.68 13.03
CA PHE A 124 28.35 19.81 14.35
C PHE A 124 28.94 18.87 15.41
N GLY A 125 30.05 18.19 15.11
CA GLY A 125 30.73 17.30 16.07
C GLY A 125 29.90 16.08 16.49
N LEU A 126 29.01 15.60 15.63
CA LEU A 126 28.21 14.40 15.90
C LEU A 126 29.01 13.13 15.63
N SER A 127 28.65 12.05 16.32
CA SER A 127 29.17 10.72 16.01
C SER A 127 28.79 10.29 14.59
N MET A 128 29.78 9.92 13.78
CA MET A 128 29.54 9.42 12.43
C MET A 128 28.93 8.01 12.43
N ILE A 129 27.74 7.87 11.87
CA ILE A 129 26.98 6.61 11.86
C ILE A 129 27.25 5.84 10.57
N ALA A 130 27.83 4.63 10.62
CA ALA A 130 28.07 3.86 9.38
C ALA A 130 26.80 3.67 8.53
N GLY A 131 26.86 4.09 7.27
CA GLY A 131 25.75 3.98 6.33
C GLY A 131 25.97 2.94 5.24
N LYS A 132 25.02 2.86 4.31
CA LYS A 132 25.04 1.88 3.22
C LYS A 132 25.93 2.34 2.07
N HIS A 133 26.11 3.65 1.94
CA HIS A 133 26.71 4.28 0.78
C HIS A 133 28.08 4.89 1.08
N ASN A 134 28.71 4.59 2.23
CA ASN A 134 30.01 5.12 2.67
C ASN A 134 31.04 5.28 1.54
N VAL A 135 31.34 4.21 0.78
CA VAL A 135 32.33 4.26 -0.34
C VAL A 135 31.93 5.24 -1.45
N ALA A 136 30.64 5.33 -1.77
CA ALA A 136 30.16 6.27 -2.78
C ALA A 136 30.14 7.71 -2.25
N VAL A 137 29.85 7.88 -0.96
CA VAL A 137 29.84 9.16 -0.26
C VAL A 137 31.25 9.72 -0.15
N GLU A 138 32.23 8.91 0.30
CA GLU A 138 33.64 9.29 0.36
C GLU A 138 34.14 9.82 -0.99
N LYS A 139 33.91 9.06 -2.07
CA LYS A 139 34.28 9.49 -3.43
C LYS A 139 33.58 10.78 -3.87
N ALA A 140 32.34 10.98 -3.47
CA ALA A 140 31.60 12.21 -3.77
C ALA A 140 32.15 13.41 -2.98
N LEU A 141 32.43 13.23 -1.69
CA LEU A 141 33.03 14.27 -0.83
C LEU A 141 34.37 14.75 -1.36
N ARG A 142 35.28 13.81 -1.71
CA ARG A 142 36.56 14.17 -2.33
C ARG A 142 36.39 14.92 -3.65
N LYS A 143 35.43 14.49 -4.47
CA LYS A 143 35.12 15.17 -5.74
C LYS A 143 34.62 16.59 -5.51
N ASP A 144 33.85 16.81 -4.45
CA ASP A 144 33.29 18.10 -4.07
C ASP A 144 34.28 18.96 -3.26
N GLY A 145 35.53 18.51 -3.07
CA GLY A 145 36.59 19.23 -2.35
C GLY A 145 36.49 19.17 -0.83
N ARG A 146 35.64 18.29 -0.28
CA ARG A 146 35.47 18.06 1.16
C ARG A 146 36.32 16.89 1.64
N ASP A 147 37.63 17.01 1.46
CA ASP A 147 38.60 16.01 1.92
C ASP A 147 38.61 15.92 3.46
N ASP A 148 38.34 17.02 4.16
CA ASP A 148 38.15 17.10 5.62
C ASP A 148 37.12 16.07 6.13
N VAL A 149 35.94 16.03 5.52
CA VAL A 149 34.86 15.11 5.90
C VAL A 149 35.21 13.68 5.48
N ALA A 150 35.82 13.50 4.31
CA ALA A 150 36.22 12.18 3.83
C ALA A 150 37.26 11.54 4.75
N ASP A 151 38.25 12.31 5.20
CA ASP A 151 39.29 11.84 6.12
C ASP A 151 38.73 11.59 7.53
N ALA A 152 37.79 12.43 7.99
CA ALA A 152 37.06 12.18 9.22
C ALA A 152 36.23 10.87 9.16
N MET A 153 35.62 10.55 8.01
CA MET A 153 34.93 9.27 7.80
C MET A 153 35.89 8.08 7.88
N LEU A 154 37.08 8.19 7.31
CA LEU A 154 38.11 7.14 7.37
C LEU A 154 38.62 6.95 8.80
N THR A 155 38.89 8.06 9.50
CA THR A 155 39.30 8.07 10.91
C THR A 155 38.25 7.40 11.81
N ALA A 156 36.96 7.64 11.54
CA ALA A 156 35.85 6.99 12.25
C ALA A 156 35.62 5.51 11.82
N GLY A 157 36.46 4.98 10.93
CA GLY A 157 36.43 3.60 10.45
C GLY A 157 35.23 3.26 9.57
N LEU A 158 34.62 4.23 8.88
CA LEU A 158 33.42 3.99 8.08
C LEU A 158 33.68 3.22 6.79
N ALA A 159 34.91 3.23 6.26
CA ALA A 159 35.27 2.47 5.06
C ALA A 159 35.28 0.95 5.29
N ASP A 160 35.74 0.52 6.47
CA ASP A 160 35.90 -0.90 6.82
C ASP A 160 34.67 -1.49 7.52
N LYS A 161 33.75 -0.64 8.01
CA LYS A 161 32.52 -1.10 8.64
C LYS A 161 31.65 -1.84 7.63
N PRO A 162 31.23 -3.10 7.91
CA PRO A 162 30.33 -3.81 7.04
C PRO A 162 29.03 -3.02 6.92
N ARG A 163 28.46 -3.04 5.71
CA ARG A 163 27.19 -2.38 5.43
C ARG A 163 26.15 -2.77 6.49
N PRO A 164 25.49 -1.80 7.15
CA PRO A 164 24.52 -2.11 8.19
C PRO A 164 23.43 -3.04 7.69
N ASP A 165 23.16 -4.09 8.45
CA ASP A 165 22.06 -5.02 8.21
C ASP A 165 20.73 -4.37 8.61
N ALA A 166 20.27 -3.41 7.80
CA ALA A 166 19.04 -2.67 8.07
C ALA A 166 17.85 -3.64 8.24
N VAL A 167 17.19 -3.55 9.39
CA VAL A 167 15.90 -4.17 9.66
C VAL A 167 14.84 -3.43 8.85
N SER A 168 14.02 -4.14 8.08
CA SER A 168 12.97 -3.49 7.30
C SER A 168 11.96 -2.79 8.23
N PRO A 169 11.28 -1.70 7.81
CA PRO A 169 10.27 -1.05 8.65
C PRO A 169 9.19 -2.02 9.15
N GLN A 170 8.84 -3.01 8.33
CA GLN A 170 7.93 -4.09 8.69
C GLN A 170 8.50 -4.97 9.80
N GLU A 171 9.74 -5.46 9.65
CA GLU A 171 10.44 -6.21 10.71
C GLU A 171 10.56 -5.40 12.01
N ARG A 172 10.80 -4.09 11.92
CA ARG A 172 10.89 -3.20 13.09
C ARG A 172 9.55 -3.07 13.80
N HIS A 173 8.47 -2.80 13.07
CA HIS A 173 7.11 -2.73 13.65
C HIS A 173 6.65 -4.09 14.22
N ILE A 174 7.13 -5.20 13.65
CA ILE A 174 6.89 -6.55 14.21
C ILE A 174 7.63 -6.68 15.54
N ALA A 175 8.92 -6.34 15.60
CA ALA A 175 9.70 -6.40 16.83
C ALA A 175 9.11 -5.49 17.94
N GLU A 176 8.74 -4.25 17.60
CA GLU A 176 8.10 -3.30 18.52
C GLU A 176 6.77 -3.83 19.09
N ARG A 177 5.99 -4.55 18.28
CA ARG A 177 4.68 -5.09 18.67
C ARG A 177 4.77 -6.40 19.46
N THR A 178 5.77 -7.23 19.15
CA THR A 178 5.94 -8.56 19.75
C THR A 178 6.87 -8.54 20.96
N GLY A 179 7.69 -7.50 21.12
CA GLY A 179 8.75 -7.46 22.13
C GLY A 179 9.93 -8.39 21.82
N VAL A 180 9.86 -9.17 20.73
CA VAL A 180 10.91 -10.09 20.30
C VAL A 180 11.82 -9.36 19.32
N PRO A 181 13.13 -9.24 19.59
CA PRO A 181 14.05 -8.60 18.66
C PRO A 181 13.99 -9.27 17.29
N ALA A 182 13.99 -8.47 16.23
CA ALA A 182 14.08 -9.01 14.88
C ALA A 182 15.38 -9.83 14.78
N ARG A 183 15.26 -11.11 14.36
CA ARG A 183 16.38 -12.03 14.03
C ARG A 183 17.02 -12.79 15.20
N THR A 184 16.34 -12.93 16.34
CA THR A 184 16.86 -13.73 17.48
C THR A 184 17.16 -15.18 17.13
N MET A 185 16.34 -15.80 16.26
CA MET A 185 16.43 -17.24 15.93
C MET A 185 17.10 -17.54 14.59
N ASP A 186 17.69 -16.54 13.92
CA ASP A 186 18.31 -16.72 12.60
C ASP A 186 19.48 -17.72 12.66
N ALA A 187 20.28 -17.65 13.74
CA ALA A 187 21.39 -18.56 13.99
C ALA A 187 20.91 -19.99 14.24
N ASP A 188 19.82 -20.17 15.00
CA ASP A 188 19.23 -21.48 15.29
C ASP A 188 18.68 -22.13 14.02
N ILE A 189 18.02 -21.33 13.16
CA ILE A 189 17.53 -21.80 11.85
C ILE A 189 18.69 -22.26 10.96
N LEU A 190 19.81 -21.52 10.95
CA LEU A 190 21.00 -21.93 10.19
C LEU A 190 21.65 -23.18 10.81
N SER A 191 21.73 -23.27 12.14
CA SER A 191 22.27 -24.43 12.84
C SER A 191 21.45 -25.69 12.52
N ALA A 192 20.12 -25.62 12.66
CA ALA A 192 19.21 -26.68 12.26
C ALA A 192 19.39 -27.07 10.78
N TRP A 193 19.59 -26.10 9.89
CA TRP A 193 19.83 -26.37 8.47
C TRP A 193 21.15 -27.11 8.20
N ARG A 194 22.17 -26.88 9.03
CA ARG A 194 23.48 -27.52 8.87
C ARG A 194 23.52 -28.92 9.47
N VAL A 195 22.85 -29.12 10.61
CA VAL A 195 22.79 -30.41 11.30
C VAL A 195 21.84 -31.37 10.59
N ALA A 196 20.75 -30.87 10.01
CA ALA A 196 19.78 -31.70 9.32
C ALA A 196 20.32 -32.25 7.99
N ASP A 197 20.31 -33.58 7.89
CA ASP A 197 20.63 -34.36 6.70
C ASP A 197 19.49 -34.39 5.67
N SER A 198 18.26 -34.21 6.12
CA SER A 198 17.03 -34.36 5.35
C SER A 198 16.04 -33.21 5.62
N GLY A 199 15.06 -33.04 4.73
CA GLY A 199 13.98 -32.08 4.91
C GLY A 199 13.11 -32.39 6.14
N GLN A 200 12.84 -33.66 6.43
CA GLN A 200 12.13 -34.09 7.64
C GLN A 200 12.90 -33.71 8.91
N ALA A 201 14.19 -34.04 8.98
CA ALA A 201 15.04 -33.71 10.12
C ALA A 201 15.10 -32.19 10.35
N PHE A 202 15.19 -31.42 9.26
CA PHE A 202 15.17 -29.95 9.35
C PHE A 202 13.85 -29.41 9.88
N ARG A 203 12.71 -29.99 9.46
CA ARG A 203 11.38 -29.60 9.96
C ARG A 203 11.23 -29.94 11.44
N ALA A 204 11.72 -31.10 11.87
CA ALA A 204 11.69 -31.51 13.28
C ALA A 204 12.54 -30.58 14.15
N ALA A 205 13.79 -30.33 13.76
CA ALA A 205 14.69 -29.43 14.47
C ALA A 205 14.14 -27.99 14.59
N LEU A 206 13.40 -27.51 13.58
CA LEU A 206 12.72 -26.22 13.69
C LEU A 206 11.50 -26.28 14.63
N ALA A 207 10.75 -27.38 14.63
CA ALA A 207 9.60 -27.55 15.51
C ALA A 207 10.02 -27.57 16.99
N ASP A 208 11.18 -28.17 17.31
CA ASP A 208 11.74 -28.21 18.67
C ASP A 208 12.06 -26.80 19.22
N VAL A 209 12.44 -25.88 18.33
CA VAL A 209 12.73 -24.47 18.65
C VAL A 209 11.44 -23.61 18.58
N GLY A 210 10.27 -24.22 18.36
CA GLY A 210 8.98 -23.52 18.26
C GLY A 210 8.76 -22.80 16.93
N ILE A 211 9.53 -23.16 15.90
CA ILE A 211 9.53 -22.53 14.58
C ILE A 211 8.81 -23.42 13.57
N ARG A 212 7.79 -22.88 12.88
CA ARG A 212 7.01 -23.63 11.88
C ARG A 212 7.35 -23.22 10.46
N ILE A 213 7.26 -24.15 9.51
CA ILE A 213 7.48 -23.91 8.08
C ILE A 213 6.14 -23.91 7.36
N ALA A 214 5.90 -22.91 6.50
CA ALA A 214 4.73 -22.82 5.63
C ALA A 214 5.12 -22.58 4.16
N LEU A 215 4.22 -22.91 3.24
CA LEU A 215 4.30 -22.43 1.86
C LEU A 215 3.67 -21.03 1.79
N GLY A 216 4.44 -20.03 1.34
CA GLY A 216 3.91 -18.70 1.02
C GLY A 216 3.62 -18.55 -0.47
N GLU A 217 3.02 -17.42 -0.89
CA GLU A 217 2.62 -17.16 -2.29
C GLU A 217 3.75 -17.33 -3.33
N LYS A 218 5.01 -17.13 -2.90
CA LYS A 218 6.19 -17.12 -3.79
C LYS A 218 7.33 -18.02 -3.34
N THR A 219 7.45 -18.28 -2.05
CA THR A 219 8.55 -19.05 -1.45
C THR A 219 8.10 -19.71 -0.16
N THR A 220 8.82 -20.74 0.29
CA THR A 220 8.70 -21.25 1.65
C THR A 220 9.03 -20.17 2.67
N VAL A 221 8.18 -20.06 3.70
CA VAL A 221 8.31 -19.11 4.79
C VAL A 221 8.45 -19.83 6.13
N VAL A 222 9.16 -19.19 7.04
CA VAL A 222 9.21 -19.53 8.45
C VAL A 222 8.18 -18.67 9.16
N VAL A 223 7.33 -19.28 9.98
CA VAL A 223 6.32 -18.60 10.78
C VAL A 223 6.79 -18.55 12.23
N ARG A 224 6.98 -17.33 12.74
CA ARG A 224 7.28 -17.04 14.15
C ARG A 224 6.09 -16.32 14.75
N ASP A 225 5.44 -16.90 15.77
CA ASP A 225 4.28 -16.32 16.47
C ASP A 225 3.13 -15.77 15.57
N GLY A 226 2.97 -16.35 14.38
CA GLY A 226 1.93 -15.97 13.40
C GLY A 226 2.40 -15.03 12.30
N GLU A 227 3.69 -14.67 12.25
CA GLU A 227 4.22 -13.77 11.22
C GLU A 227 5.22 -14.50 10.28
N PRO A 228 4.99 -14.48 8.95
CA PRO A 228 5.82 -15.19 7.97
C PRO A 228 7.06 -14.40 7.52
N GLU A 229 8.24 -15.01 7.57
CA GLU A 229 9.48 -14.52 6.92
C GLU A 229 9.99 -15.54 5.89
N SER A 230 10.60 -15.10 4.78
CA SER A 230 11.14 -16.02 3.77
C SER A 230 12.33 -16.83 4.30
N LEU A 231 12.20 -18.17 4.32
CA LEU A 231 13.22 -19.09 4.84
C LEU A 231 14.58 -18.92 4.13
N ASN A 232 14.55 -18.84 2.80
CA ASN A 232 15.77 -18.66 2.01
C ASN A 232 16.49 -17.34 2.33
N ARG A 233 15.75 -16.26 2.64
CA ARG A 233 16.37 -14.98 3.00
C ARG A 233 17.09 -15.05 4.34
N VAL A 234 16.49 -15.73 5.32
CA VAL A 234 17.10 -15.97 6.63
C VAL A 234 18.39 -16.77 6.47
N LEU A 235 18.32 -17.94 5.81
CA LEU A 235 19.47 -18.82 5.59
C LEU A 235 20.59 -18.14 4.79
N SER A 236 20.27 -17.46 3.67
CA SER A 236 21.25 -16.71 2.88
C SER A 236 21.94 -15.61 3.68
N ARG A 237 21.20 -14.90 4.53
CA ARG A 237 21.70 -13.79 5.36
C ARG A 237 22.65 -14.31 6.43
N GLU A 238 22.20 -15.31 7.19
CA GLU A 238 22.99 -15.84 8.31
C GLU A 238 24.21 -16.62 7.82
N ALA A 239 24.08 -17.40 6.73
CA ALA A 239 25.23 -18.07 6.12
C ALA A 239 26.31 -17.08 5.70
N LYS A 240 25.92 -15.94 5.08
CA LYS A 240 26.85 -14.89 4.71
C LYS A 240 27.53 -14.25 5.94
N LYS A 241 26.77 -14.01 7.01
CA LYS A 241 27.27 -13.42 8.25
C LYS A 241 28.34 -14.31 8.91
N GLN A 242 28.14 -15.62 8.88
CA GLN A 242 29.07 -16.61 9.45
C GLN A 242 30.14 -17.10 8.45
N GLY A 243 30.25 -16.48 7.26
CA GLY A 243 31.28 -16.82 6.26
C GLY A 243 31.04 -18.10 5.47
N PHE A 244 29.86 -18.69 5.54
CA PHE A 244 29.50 -19.90 4.80
C PHE A 244 29.10 -19.63 3.35
N ALA A 245 29.13 -20.69 2.53
CA ALA A 245 28.63 -20.68 1.17
C ALA A 245 27.15 -20.26 1.14
N ARG A 246 26.79 -19.48 0.11
CA ARG A 246 25.43 -18.98 -0.04
C ARG A 246 24.44 -20.12 -0.28
N ILE A 247 23.49 -20.29 0.64
CA ILE A 247 22.34 -21.18 0.47
C ILE A 247 21.35 -20.52 -0.50
N THR A 248 21.04 -21.16 -1.62
CA THR A 248 20.14 -20.62 -2.63
C THR A 248 18.69 -21.05 -2.44
N ALA A 249 17.74 -20.36 -3.10
CA ALA A 249 16.34 -20.77 -3.12
C ALA A 249 16.15 -22.18 -3.69
N ALA A 250 17.00 -22.58 -4.64
CA ALA A 250 16.96 -23.91 -5.24
C ALA A 250 17.40 -24.98 -4.24
N ASP A 251 18.37 -24.69 -3.39
CA ASP A 251 18.83 -25.61 -2.35
C ASP A 251 17.74 -25.84 -1.29
N VAL A 252 17.08 -24.75 -0.87
CA VAL A 252 15.92 -24.82 0.02
C VAL A 252 14.79 -25.64 -0.59
N LYS A 253 14.45 -25.39 -1.85
CA LYS A 253 13.39 -26.13 -2.55
C LYS A 253 13.74 -27.61 -2.74
N ARG A 254 15.00 -27.92 -3.05
CA ARG A 254 15.48 -29.30 -3.24
C ARG A 254 15.46 -30.08 -1.93
N ARG A 255 15.88 -29.48 -0.81
CA ARG A 255 15.86 -30.18 0.49
C ARG A 255 14.45 -30.40 1.02
N LEU A 256 13.54 -29.48 0.72
CA LEU A 256 12.14 -29.56 1.16
C LEU A 256 11.22 -30.25 0.15
N SER A 257 11.75 -30.77 -0.96
CA SER A 257 10.92 -31.47 -1.95
C SER A 257 10.38 -32.78 -1.38
N GLY A 258 9.09 -33.04 -1.58
CA GLY A 258 8.42 -34.27 -1.09
C GLY A 258 7.84 -34.16 0.32
N LEU A 259 8.05 -33.05 1.04
CA LEU A 259 7.36 -32.77 2.30
C LEU A 259 5.96 -32.21 2.06
N ASN A 260 4.98 -32.72 2.83
CA ASN A 260 3.69 -32.05 2.96
C ASN A 260 3.86 -30.83 3.90
N ILE A 261 4.02 -29.65 3.30
CA ILE A 261 4.17 -28.38 4.01
C ILE A 261 2.83 -27.63 3.91
N PRO A 262 2.20 -27.24 5.04
CA PRO A 262 0.92 -26.55 5.01
C PRO A 262 1.03 -25.18 4.32
N ASP A 263 -0.06 -24.75 3.69
CA ASP A 263 -0.19 -23.36 3.24
C ASP A 263 -0.19 -22.45 4.48
N LEU A 264 0.39 -21.25 4.33
CA LEU A 264 0.36 -20.21 5.34
C LEU A 264 -1.07 -19.91 5.83
N ALA A 265 -2.06 -19.98 4.93
CA ALA A 265 -3.47 -19.81 5.27
C ALA A 265 -4.02 -20.90 6.20
N ASP A 266 -3.51 -22.13 6.10
CA ASP A 266 -3.93 -23.27 6.92
C ASP A 266 -3.22 -23.27 8.29
N LEU A 267 -1.97 -22.80 8.31
CA LEU A 267 -1.18 -22.61 9.54
C LEU A 267 -1.73 -21.51 10.46
N ASP A 268 -2.31 -20.45 9.88
CA ASP A 268 -2.91 -19.35 10.63
C ASP A 268 -4.19 -19.81 11.37
N ARG A 269 -4.99 -20.68 10.71
CA ARG A 269 -6.17 -21.32 11.32
C ARG A 269 -5.80 -22.23 12.48
N THR A 270 -4.78 -23.08 12.32
CA THR A 270 -4.28 -23.95 13.41
C THR A 270 -3.65 -23.16 14.54
N SER A 271 -2.98 -22.04 14.28
CA SER A 271 -2.42 -21.19 15.34
C SER A 271 -3.48 -20.49 16.21
N THR A 272 -4.64 -20.20 15.62
CA THR A 272 -5.79 -19.63 16.33
C THR A 272 -6.43 -20.67 17.25
N ILE A 273 -6.49 -21.92 16.80
CA ILE A 273 -6.99 -23.07 17.58
C ILE A 273 -6.03 -23.40 18.73
N TYR A 274 -4.72 -23.51 18.46
CA TYR A 274 -3.70 -23.84 19.46
C TYR A 274 -3.55 -22.75 20.54
N ARG A 275 -3.73 -21.46 20.18
CA ARG A 275 -3.79 -20.36 21.16
C ARG A 275 -5.05 -20.40 22.01
N ALA A 276 -6.17 -20.89 21.47
CA ALA A 276 -7.41 -21.06 22.22
C ALA A 276 -7.30 -22.25 23.18
N GLU A 277 -6.74 -23.38 22.76
CA GLU A 277 -6.55 -24.58 23.59
C GLU A 277 -5.60 -24.33 24.76
N LYS A 278 -4.47 -23.67 24.53
CA LYS A 278 -3.50 -23.32 25.60
C LYS A 278 -4.04 -22.28 26.59
N SER A 279 -5.01 -21.45 26.17
CA SER A 279 -5.72 -20.53 27.08
C SER A 279 -6.80 -21.22 27.92
N VAL A 280 -7.27 -22.39 27.50
CA VAL A 280 -8.25 -23.20 28.24
C VAL A 280 -7.56 -24.08 29.28
N GLU A 281 -6.39 -24.66 28.98
CA GLU A 281 -5.59 -25.42 29.95
C GLU A 281 -5.08 -24.56 31.13
N CYS A 282 -4.90 -23.26 30.92
CA CYS A 282 -4.47 -22.33 31.98
C CYS A 282 -5.61 -21.95 32.96
N TRP A 283 -6.85 -22.39 32.68
CA TRP A 283 -8.03 -22.10 33.51
C TRP A 283 -8.60 -23.32 34.25
N SER A 284 -8.12 -24.54 33.95
CA SER A 284 -8.56 -25.78 34.60
C SER A 284 -7.60 -26.33 35.65
N GLY A 285 -6.51 -25.62 35.98
CA GLY A 285 -5.45 -26.10 36.87
C GLY A 285 -5.42 -25.54 38.30
N SER A 286 -6.39 -24.72 38.72
CA SER A 286 -6.41 -24.17 40.09
C SER A 286 -7.63 -24.62 40.86
N SER A 287 -7.49 -25.79 41.51
CA SER A 287 -8.37 -26.26 42.58
C SER A 287 -7.52 -26.93 43.66
N MET A 288 -7.69 -26.42 44.87
CA MET A 288 -7.24 -26.90 46.19
C MET A 288 -5.80 -26.64 46.64
N GLY A 289 -5.72 -25.88 47.74
CA GLY A 289 -4.57 -25.82 48.65
C GLY A 289 -4.47 -24.48 49.39
N ASP A 290 -5.37 -24.21 50.33
CA ASP A 290 -5.17 -23.17 51.36
C ASP A 290 -3.91 -23.48 52.18
N PRO A 291 -3.13 -22.45 52.56
CA PRO A 291 -2.75 -22.36 53.96
C PRO A 291 -2.88 -20.95 54.55
N SER A 292 -3.42 -20.93 55.77
CA SER A 292 -3.54 -19.80 56.68
C SER A 292 -2.21 -19.12 57.04
N PRO A 293 -2.24 -17.88 57.57
CA PRO A 293 -1.07 -17.02 57.72
C PRO A 293 -0.53 -16.97 59.16
N GLU A 294 0.77 -17.21 59.38
CA GLU A 294 1.46 -16.77 60.60
C GLU A 294 2.91 -16.30 60.33
N ASN A 295 3.14 -15.02 60.68
CA ASN A 295 4.29 -14.41 61.38
C ASN A 295 5.75 -14.68 60.96
N ASN A 296 6.40 -13.61 60.44
CA ASN A 296 7.49 -12.83 61.06
C ASN A 296 8.38 -12.20 59.96
N LEU A 297 8.30 -10.87 59.74
CA LEU A 297 9.17 -9.84 60.33
C LEU A 297 10.65 -9.98 59.91
N VAL A 298 11.14 -9.07 59.05
CA VAL A 298 12.05 -7.96 59.39
C VAL A 298 12.66 -7.32 58.12
N SER A 299 12.49 -5.99 58.04
CA SER A 299 13.27 -4.94 57.33
C SER A 299 13.60 -5.09 55.83
N GLY A 300 13.40 -4.11 54.96
CA GLY A 300 12.96 -2.73 55.11
C GLY A 300 13.14 -1.97 53.79
N LYS A 301 12.29 -0.95 53.57
CA LYS A 301 12.49 0.30 52.80
C LYS A 301 13.05 0.17 51.36
N GLU A 302 12.43 0.69 50.30
CA GLU A 302 11.65 1.92 50.19
C GLU A 302 10.82 1.92 48.90
N ASP A 303 9.74 2.67 48.95
CA ASP A 303 8.64 2.76 48.00
C ASP A 303 9.01 3.41 46.67
N PHE A 304 8.42 2.96 45.56
CA PHE A 304 7.83 3.90 44.59
C PHE A 304 6.66 3.26 43.82
N ASN A 305 5.53 3.96 43.94
CA ASN A 305 4.20 3.67 43.46
C ASN A 305 4.12 3.57 41.92
N ALA A 306 3.62 2.45 41.38
CA ALA A 306 3.19 2.36 39.99
C ALA A 306 1.93 1.49 39.86
N GLU A 307 0.77 2.13 39.73
CA GLU A 307 -0.49 1.49 39.37
C GLU A 307 -0.41 0.79 38.00
N PRO A 308 -0.94 -0.44 37.84
CA PRO A 308 -0.97 -1.15 36.56
C PRO A 308 -2.15 -0.70 35.69
N LYS A 309 -1.85 -0.06 34.56
CA LYS A 309 -2.86 0.20 33.52
C LYS A 309 -3.13 -1.06 32.70
N THR A 310 -4.40 -1.48 32.74
CA THR A 310 -5.00 -2.59 32.03
C THR A 310 -4.94 -2.41 30.50
N ALA A 311 -4.23 -3.31 29.81
CA ALA A 311 -4.17 -3.35 28.35
C ALA A 311 -5.25 -4.28 27.79
N THR A 312 -6.34 -3.69 27.30
CA THR A 312 -7.37 -4.40 26.53
C THR A 312 -6.87 -4.72 25.11
N LYS A 313 -6.57 -6.00 24.85
CA LYS A 313 -6.28 -6.54 23.51
C LYS A 313 -7.56 -6.53 22.65
N LYS A 314 -7.54 -5.81 21.52
CA LYS A 314 -8.50 -6.02 20.41
C LYS A 314 -7.74 -6.44 19.17
N GLY A 315 -7.90 -7.71 18.80
CA GLY A 315 -7.36 -8.30 17.57
C GLY A 315 -8.00 -7.71 16.32
N HIS A 316 -7.21 -7.54 15.25
CA HIS A 316 -7.69 -7.22 13.92
C HIS A 316 -7.02 -8.14 12.90
N SER A 317 -7.87 -8.93 12.24
CA SER A 317 -7.54 -9.88 11.17
C SER A 317 -6.97 -9.18 9.93
N SER A 318 -5.93 -9.77 9.35
CA SER A 318 -5.27 -9.34 8.12
C SER A 318 -6.11 -9.70 6.89
N ARG A 319 -6.45 -8.69 6.07
CA ARG A 319 -6.74 -8.86 4.63
C ARG A 319 -6.32 -7.60 3.89
N ARG A 320 -5.20 -7.65 3.17
CA ARG A 320 -4.95 -6.83 1.97
C ARG A 320 -3.74 -7.35 1.18
N ALA A 321 -4.06 -8.20 0.21
CA ALA A 321 -3.25 -8.42 -0.97
C ALA A 321 -3.24 -7.14 -1.82
N HIS A 322 -2.07 -6.68 -2.26
CA HIS A 322 -1.94 -5.93 -3.52
C HIS A 322 -0.54 -6.11 -4.11
N GLY A 323 -0.52 -6.62 -5.35
CA GLY A 323 0.64 -6.84 -6.16
C GLY A 323 1.33 -5.54 -6.62
N HIS A 324 2.66 -5.60 -6.59
CA HIS A 324 3.55 -4.56 -7.11
C HIS A 324 3.77 -4.81 -8.61
N PRO A 325 3.57 -3.83 -9.51
CA PRO A 325 4.00 -3.96 -10.89
C PRO A 325 5.54 -3.90 -10.94
N GLY A 326 6.14 -4.92 -11.54
CA GLY A 326 7.58 -5.10 -11.69
C GLY A 326 8.23 -3.99 -12.52
N ASN A 327 9.44 -3.63 -12.09
CA ASN A 327 10.32 -2.69 -12.79
C ASN A 327 11.13 -3.45 -13.85
N PRO A 328 10.94 -3.22 -15.16
CA PRO A 328 11.84 -3.73 -16.17
C PRO A 328 12.92 -2.69 -16.42
N ARG A 329 14.13 -2.95 -15.95
CA ARG A 329 15.39 -2.94 -16.73
C ARG A 329 16.60 -2.68 -15.85
N ARG A 330 17.49 -3.66 -15.92
CA ARG A 330 18.88 -3.61 -15.48
C ARG A 330 19.73 -3.62 -16.76
N ARG A 331 20.85 -2.88 -16.73
CA ARG A 331 21.95 -2.75 -17.72
C ARG A 331 21.77 -1.68 -18.81
N GLN A 332 22.46 -0.54 -18.69
CA GLN A 332 23.84 -0.32 -19.20
C GLN A 332 24.35 1.09 -18.83
N ASP A 333 25.40 1.09 -18.02
CA ASP A 333 26.64 1.88 -17.97
C ASP A 333 26.76 3.30 -18.57
N HIS A 334 27.42 4.13 -17.75
CA HIS A 334 28.53 5.05 -18.05
C HIS A 334 28.74 5.53 -19.49
N GLN A 335 28.68 6.87 -19.67
CA GLN A 335 29.81 7.69 -20.13
C GLN A 335 29.42 9.17 -20.03
N GLY A 336 30.15 9.91 -19.18
CA GLY A 336 30.12 11.36 -19.17
C GLY A 336 30.94 11.92 -20.33
N ARG A 337 30.52 13.06 -20.87
CA ARG A 337 31.33 13.87 -21.76
C ARG A 337 31.64 15.19 -21.07
N ARG A 338 32.95 15.39 -20.84
CA ARG A 338 33.61 16.65 -20.57
C ARG A 338 33.51 17.54 -21.82
N GLU A 339 33.21 18.82 -21.64
CA GLU A 339 33.56 19.87 -22.59
C GLU A 339 34.87 20.50 -22.11
N ARG A 340 35.81 20.68 -23.04
CA ARG A 340 37.04 21.45 -22.92
C ARG A 340 36.97 22.57 -23.95
N VAL A 341 37.26 23.78 -23.50
CA VAL A 341 37.99 24.88 -24.17
C VAL A 341 38.62 25.64 -22.98
N ASP A 342 39.88 26.11 -22.93
CA ASP A 342 40.79 26.66 -23.93
C ASP A 342 42.28 26.40 -23.57
N GLU A 343 43.12 26.54 -24.59
CA GLU A 343 44.60 26.62 -24.62
C GLU A 343 45.14 27.92 -23.94
N PRO A 344 46.46 28.13 -23.67
CA PRO A 344 47.55 27.99 -24.66
C PRO A 344 48.98 27.62 -24.18
N ALA A 345 49.82 27.51 -25.21
CA ALA A 345 51.26 27.80 -25.29
C ALA A 345 52.27 26.71 -24.86
N ARG A 346 52.95 26.20 -25.90
CA ARG A 346 54.23 25.49 -25.83
C ARG A 346 55.38 26.47 -26.07
N SER A 347 56.46 26.24 -25.34
CA SER A 347 57.87 26.31 -25.76
C SER A 347 58.62 25.30 -24.88
N GLU A 348 59.78 24.73 -25.17
CA GLU A 348 60.56 24.35 -26.34
C GLU A 348 61.67 23.44 -25.75
N ARG A 349 62.23 22.52 -26.56
CA ARG A 349 63.57 21.88 -26.37
C ARG A 349 63.71 20.90 -25.17
N ASP A 350 64.48 19.81 -25.15
CA ASP A 350 65.55 19.29 -25.99
C ASP A 350 65.73 17.75 -25.82
N LEU A 351 66.05 17.11 -26.95
CA LEU A 351 67.04 16.05 -27.24
C LEU A 351 67.37 14.87 -26.27
N GLY A 352 67.29 13.67 -26.86
CA GLY A 352 68.32 12.60 -26.82
C GLY A 352 68.09 11.42 -25.85
N ARG A 353 68.55 10.19 -26.06
CA ARG A 353 69.20 9.43 -27.16
C ARG A 353 69.46 8.00 -26.61
N ALA A 354 69.34 6.97 -27.47
CA ALA A 354 69.96 5.62 -27.40
C ALA A 354 69.67 4.70 -26.17
N GLY A 355 69.64 3.37 -26.25
CA GLY A 355 70.08 2.41 -27.26
C GLY A 355 70.79 1.23 -26.58
N SER A 356 70.79 0.05 -27.23
CA SER A 356 71.42 -1.25 -26.91
C SER A 356 70.63 -2.19 -25.98
N ASP A 357 70.17 -3.38 -26.38
CA ASP A 357 70.72 -4.50 -27.17
C ASP A 357 71.48 -5.52 -26.30
N ARG A 358 71.02 -6.78 -26.34
CA ARG A 358 71.78 -8.01 -26.06
C ARG A 358 70.93 -9.25 -26.34
N SER A 359 71.41 -10.03 -27.29
CA SER A 359 70.90 -11.31 -27.75
C SER A 359 71.62 -12.52 -27.11
N ASP A 360 70.97 -13.66 -27.29
CA ASP A 360 71.51 -15.02 -27.46
C ASP A 360 71.99 -15.88 -26.26
N ARG A 361 71.31 -17.02 -26.09
CA ARG A 361 71.85 -18.39 -26.27
C ARG A 361 70.72 -19.45 -26.37
N ARG A 362 70.84 -20.35 -27.36
CA ARG A 362 70.00 -21.56 -27.64
C ARG A 362 70.67 -22.85 -27.03
N PRO A 363 70.28 -24.12 -27.37
CA PRO A 363 69.16 -24.90 -26.82
C PRO A 363 69.52 -26.38 -26.46
N ALA A 364 68.59 -27.12 -25.86
CA ALA A 364 68.44 -28.60 -25.92
C ALA A 364 66.96 -28.88 -25.57
N GLY A 365 66.12 -29.65 -26.27
CA GLY A 365 66.26 -30.95 -26.92
C GLY A 365 65.24 -31.87 -26.23
N GLY A 366 64.18 -32.34 -26.90
CA GLY A 366 63.20 -33.25 -26.28
C GLY A 366 61.81 -33.33 -26.95
N ASP A 367 61.66 -34.39 -27.73
CA ASP A 367 60.49 -34.92 -28.43
C ASP A 367 59.21 -35.11 -27.58
N GLN A 368 58.09 -34.48 -27.99
CA GLN A 368 56.70 -34.95 -27.80
C GLN A 368 55.78 -34.28 -28.84
N GLY A 369 55.83 -34.77 -30.09
CA GLY A 369 54.88 -34.39 -31.14
C GLY A 369 53.62 -35.27 -31.14
N ARG A 370 52.47 -34.66 -31.45
CA ARG A 370 51.18 -35.28 -31.86
C ARG A 370 50.06 -35.44 -30.83
N ARG A 371 49.78 -34.44 -29.97
CA ARG A 371 48.42 -34.24 -29.39
C ARG A 371 47.96 -32.76 -29.25
N SER A 372 48.76 -31.78 -29.65
CA SER A 372 48.53 -30.35 -29.32
C SER A 372 47.98 -29.46 -30.44
N ASP A 373 47.93 -29.91 -31.70
CA ASP A 373 47.66 -29.01 -32.83
C ASP A 373 46.15 -28.73 -33.07
N ASP A 374 45.26 -29.68 -32.78
CA ASP A 374 43.81 -29.47 -32.95
C ASP A 374 43.22 -28.45 -31.97
N GLN A 375 43.74 -28.39 -30.74
CA GLN A 375 43.26 -27.42 -29.75
C GLN A 375 43.81 -26.00 -30.01
N ARG A 376 44.95 -25.86 -30.68
CA ARG A 376 45.56 -24.57 -31.01
C ARG A 376 44.89 -23.94 -32.24
N SER A 377 44.53 -24.74 -33.23
CA SER A 377 43.74 -24.32 -34.40
C SER A 377 42.34 -23.82 -34.02
N SER A 378 41.64 -24.56 -33.13
CA SER A 378 40.32 -24.21 -32.61
C SER A 378 40.28 -22.88 -31.84
N ARG A 379 41.28 -22.63 -30.98
CA ARG A 379 41.38 -21.39 -30.18
C ARG A 379 41.74 -20.17 -31.02
N SER A 380 42.57 -20.34 -32.04
CA SER A 380 42.94 -19.28 -33.00
C SER A 380 41.76 -18.90 -33.91
N SER A 381 41.04 -19.90 -34.43
CA SER A 381 39.82 -19.69 -35.22
C SER A 381 38.72 -18.98 -34.43
N LYS A 382 38.57 -19.30 -33.14
CA LYS A 382 37.58 -18.64 -32.26
C LYS A 382 37.97 -17.20 -31.91
N ARG A 383 39.27 -16.92 -31.75
CA ARG A 383 39.78 -15.54 -31.56
C ARG A 383 39.56 -14.66 -32.79
N ILE A 384 39.81 -15.19 -33.99
CA ILE A 384 39.57 -14.46 -35.25
C ILE A 384 38.08 -14.15 -35.42
N ARG A 385 37.20 -15.14 -35.18
CA ARG A 385 35.74 -14.96 -35.24
C ARG A 385 35.24 -13.91 -34.25
N ASN A 386 35.75 -13.92 -33.02
CA ASN A 386 35.38 -12.92 -32.00
C ASN A 386 35.88 -11.51 -32.36
N ARG A 387 37.05 -11.38 -32.99
CA ARG A 387 37.58 -10.11 -33.48
C ARG A 387 36.72 -9.53 -34.61
N LEU A 388 36.32 -10.37 -35.57
CA LEU A 388 35.44 -9.97 -36.68
C LEU A 388 34.05 -9.56 -36.19
N THR A 389 33.49 -10.28 -35.22
CA THR A 389 32.20 -9.93 -34.60
C THR A 389 32.29 -8.62 -33.82
N ALA A 390 33.37 -8.40 -33.07
CA ALA A 390 33.61 -7.12 -32.38
C ALA A 390 33.78 -5.95 -33.37
N ALA A 391 34.46 -6.16 -34.50
CA ALA A 391 34.60 -5.15 -35.55
C ALA A 391 33.25 -4.82 -36.23
N ARG A 392 32.41 -5.82 -36.50
CA ARG A 392 31.05 -5.62 -37.04
C ARG A 392 30.16 -4.86 -36.05
N LEU A 393 30.25 -5.17 -34.75
CA LEU A 393 29.49 -4.48 -33.70
C LEU A 393 29.93 -3.01 -33.56
N ARG A 394 31.23 -2.72 -33.69
CA ARG A 394 31.75 -1.33 -33.71
C ARG A 394 31.23 -0.56 -34.92
N LYS A 395 31.29 -1.15 -36.13
CA LYS A 395 30.78 -0.52 -37.35
C LYS A 395 29.28 -0.22 -37.28
N HIS A 396 28.47 -1.14 -36.74
CA HIS A 396 27.05 -0.91 -36.49
C HIS A 396 26.77 0.15 -35.42
N ALA A 397 27.60 0.22 -34.37
CA ALA A 397 27.48 1.25 -33.34
C ALA A 397 27.80 2.64 -33.91
N ASP A 398 28.82 2.75 -34.76
CA ASP A 398 29.20 3.99 -35.43
C ASP A 398 28.13 4.46 -36.43
N GLU A 399 27.55 3.54 -37.21
CA GLU A 399 26.42 3.84 -38.10
C GLU A 399 25.16 4.25 -37.32
N ALA A 400 24.87 3.61 -36.19
CA ALA A 400 23.77 3.99 -35.32
C ALA A 400 24.01 5.37 -34.66
N GLY A 401 25.26 5.69 -34.31
CA GLY A 401 25.68 7.01 -33.86
C GLY A 401 25.44 8.09 -34.92
N LYS A 402 25.91 7.85 -36.15
CA LYS A 402 25.71 8.76 -37.29
C LYS A 402 24.22 8.98 -37.61
N ARG A 403 23.38 7.92 -37.56
CA ARG A 403 21.93 8.04 -37.75
C ARG A 403 21.25 8.86 -36.65
N LYS A 404 21.69 8.74 -35.39
CA LYS A 404 21.17 9.54 -34.26
C LYS A 404 21.53 11.01 -34.39
N VAL A 405 22.77 11.31 -34.78
CA VAL A 405 23.22 12.70 -35.03
C VAL A 405 22.42 13.34 -36.16
N HIS A 406 22.21 12.61 -37.27
CA HIS A 406 21.39 13.07 -38.40
C HIS A 406 19.92 13.32 -37.99
N GLN A 407 19.35 12.45 -37.17
CA GLN A 407 17.98 12.62 -36.68
C GLN A 407 17.86 13.81 -35.71
N HIS A 408 18.85 14.04 -34.85
CA HIS A 408 18.88 15.20 -33.98
C HIS A 408 18.99 16.51 -34.76
N ALA A 409 19.81 16.55 -35.82
CA ALA A 409 19.90 17.69 -36.72
C ALA A 409 18.55 17.96 -37.42
N LYS A 410 17.89 16.92 -37.94
CA LYS A 410 16.54 17.04 -38.53
C LYS A 410 15.51 17.55 -37.54
N ASN A 411 15.54 17.08 -36.29
CA ASN A 411 14.62 17.52 -35.25
C ASN A 411 14.87 18.99 -34.85
N ARG A 412 16.12 19.44 -34.79
CA ARG A 412 16.45 20.86 -34.52
C ARG A 412 15.98 21.79 -35.63
N VAL A 413 16.14 21.38 -36.89
CA VAL A 413 15.62 22.16 -38.04
C VAL A 413 14.09 22.19 -38.04
N ALA A 414 13.43 21.09 -37.68
CA ALA A 414 11.97 21.05 -37.54
C ALA A 414 11.48 21.93 -36.38
N GLU A 415 12.20 21.94 -35.25
CA GLU A 415 11.88 22.78 -34.10
C GLU A 415 12.11 24.27 -34.38
N ALA A 416 13.19 24.62 -35.09
CA ALA A 416 13.46 25.98 -35.55
C ALA A 416 12.38 26.46 -36.55
N LYS A 417 11.94 25.61 -37.49
CA LYS A 417 10.83 25.90 -38.40
C LYS A 417 9.48 26.04 -37.68
N LEU A 418 9.27 25.33 -36.56
CA LEU A 418 8.08 25.47 -35.71
C LEU A 418 8.11 26.76 -34.90
N ARG A 419 9.27 27.15 -34.35
CA ARG A 419 9.44 28.42 -33.64
C ARG A 419 9.34 29.64 -34.56
N ALA A 420 9.85 29.55 -35.79
CA ALA A 420 9.75 30.61 -36.80
C ALA A 420 8.32 30.80 -37.37
N ARG A 421 7.41 29.84 -37.16
CA ARG A 421 6.03 29.87 -37.67
C ARG A 421 4.98 30.35 -36.66
N ILE A 422 5.36 30.60 -35.40
CA ILE A 422 4.43 31.08 -34.38
C ILE A 422 4.70 32.56 -34.17
N THR A 423 3.83 33.39 -34.72
CA THR A 423 3.92 34.84 -34.56
C THR A 423 3.47 35.25 -33.14
N PRO A 424 3.85 36.43 -32.63
CA PRO A 424 3.28 36.97 -31.39
C PRO A 424 1.75 37.05 -31.43
N ALA A 425 1.17 37.24 -32.62
CA ALA A 425 -0.28 37.19 -32.84
C ALA A 425 -0.87 35.79 -32.61
N ASP A 426 -0.12 34.71 -32.87
CA ASP A 426 -0.56 33.34 -32.58
C ASP A 426 -0.52 33.03 -31.08
N PHE A 427 0.45 33.58 -30.34
CA PHE A 427 0.45 33.54 -28.88
C PHE A 427 -0.74 34.30 -28.30
N GLN A 428 -1.07 35.47 -28.86
CA GLN A 428 -2.25 36.22 -28.45
C GLN A 428 -3.55 35.46 -28.80
N LYS A 429 -3.63 34.79 -29.95
CA LYS A 429 -4.76 33.91 -30.29
C LYS A 429 -4.89 32.72 -29.33
N ILE A 430 -3.78 32.10 -28.92
CA ILE A 430 -3.77 31.01 -27.93
C ILE A 430 -4.21 31.52 -26.56
N ARG A 431 -3.74 32.70 -26.15
CA ARG A 431 -4.12 33.37 -24.90
C ARG A 431 -5.60 33.73 -24.89
N ASN A 432 -6.08 34.36 -25.97
CA ASN A 432 -7.49 34.68 -26.16
C ASN A 432 -8.37 33.42 -26.22
N ALA A 433 -7.89 32.32 -26.82
CA ALA A 433 -8.61 31.04 -26.83
C ALA A 433 -8.63 30.35 -25.46
N ALA A 434 -7.57 30.51 -24.66
CA ALA A 434 -7.51 30.03 -23.28
C ALA A 434 -8.43 30.86 -22.37
N GLU A 435 -8.44 32.18 -22.52
CA GLU A 435 -9.36 33.10 -21.85
C GLU A 435 -10.81 32.86 -22.28
N LEU A 436 -11.07 32.61 -23.56
CA LEU A 436 -12.39 32.25 -24.05
C LEU A 436 -12.84 30.90 -23.47
N LYS A 437 -11.95 29.91 -23.34
CA LYS A 437 -12.25 28.64 -22.66
C LYS A 437 -12.48 28.83 -21.16
N ALA A 438 -11.73 29.72 -20.51
CA ALA A 438 -11.91 30.06 -19.11
C ALA A 438 -13.25 30.78 -18.89
N ARG A 439 -13.60 31.73 -19.75
CA ARG A 439 -14.90 32.41 -19.79
C ARG A 439 -16.04 31.47 -20.12
N GLN A 440 -15.89 30.54 -21.07
CA GLN A 440 -16.88 29.50 -21.36
C GLN A 440 -17.05 28.53 -20.18
N LYS A 441 -15.97 28.22 -19.45
CA LYS A 441 -16.02 27.39 -18.25
C LYS A 441 -16.65 28.13 -17.06
N ALA A 442 -16.38 29.43 -16.92
CA ALA A 442 -17.02 30.32 -15.96
C ALA A 442 -18.49 30.52 -16.30
N ALA A 443 -18.84 30.75 -17.57
CA ALA A 443 -20.21 30.83 -18.06
C ALA A 443 -20.93 29.50 -17.91
N ARG A 444 -20.30 28.35 -18.15
CA ARG A 444 -20.89 27.02 -17.85
C ARG A 444 -21.08 26.80 -16.35
N ARG A 445 -20.19 27.33 -15.51
CA ARG A 445 -20.36 27.36 -14.05
C ARG A 445 -21.48 28.29 -13.63
N MET A 446 -21.59 29.47 -14.22
CA MET A 446 -22.64 30.45 -13.95
C MET A 446 -23.99 29.98 -14.49
N VAL A 447 -24.04 29.29 -15.64
CA VAL A 447 -25.21 28.59 -16.17
C VAL A 447 -25.51 27.34 -15.34
N ALA A 448 -24.52 26.66 -14.76
CA ALA A 448 -24.77 25.57 -13.81
C ALA A 448 -25.31 26.10 -12.47
N ILE A 449 -24.80 27.23 -11.97
CA ILE A 449 -25.25 27.90 -10.74
C ILE A 449 -26.62 28.57 -10.97
N ALA A 450 -26.85 29.16 -12.13
CA ALA A 450 -28.14 29.69 -12.56
C ALA A 450 -29.14 28.57 -12.86
N ARG A 451 -28.71 27.42 -13.41
CA ARG A 451 -29.53 26.20 -13.50
C ARG A 451 -29.82 25.63 -12.12
N ILE A 452 -28.91 25.72 -11.15
CA ILE A 452 -29.17 25.31 -9.76
C ILE A 452 -30.13 26.28 -9.07
N ARG A 453 -30.11 27.57 -9.42
CA ARG A 453 -31.03 28.61 -8.89
C ARG A 453 -32.38 28.69 -9.61
N GLN A 454 -32.45 28.34 -10.90
CA GLN A 454 -33.67 28.35 -11.73
C GLN A 454 -34.29 26.95 -11.86
N ALA A 455 -33.60 25.87 -11.49
CA ALA A 455 -34.20 24.52 -11.49
C ALA A 455 -35.12 24.32 -10.29
N GLY A 456 -36.35 24.80 -10.43
CA GLY A 456 -37.44 23.82 -10.50
C GLY A 456 -37.68 23.45 -11.97
N PRO A 457 -38.37 22.35 -12.31
CA PRO A 457 -38.30 21.02 -11.76
C PRO A 457 -37.53 20.10 -12.75
N ILE A 458 -36.92 19.07 -12.18
CA ILE A 458 -36.04 18.06 -12.78
C ILE A 458 -36.55 17.48 -14.14
N SER A 459 -35.70 17.03 -15.07
CA SER A 459 -36.15 16.40 -16.33
C SER A 459 -37.10 15.22 -16.05
N PHE A 460 -38.12 14.96 -16.87
CA PHE A 460 -39.12 13.90 -16.61
C PHE A 460 -38.48 12.57 -16.19
N SER A 461 -37.40 12.12 -16.85
CA SER A 461 -36.67 10.90 -16.49
C SER A 461 -35.95 10.95 -15.13
N GLU A 462 -35.41 12.12 -14.74
CA GLU A 462 -34.80 12.34 -13.44
C GLU A 462 -35.85 12.60 -12.34
N ARG A 463 -37.02 13.15 -12.69
CA ARG A 463 -38.17 13.39 -11.80
C ARG A 463 -38.80 12.05 -11.42
N ILE A 464 -38.96 11.18 -12.41
CA ILE A 464 -39.27 9.74 -12.32
C ILE A 464 -38.23 9.04 -11.43
N SER A 465 -36.92 9.12 -11.75
CA SER A 465 -35.86 8.47 -10.96
C SER A 465 -35.65 9.03 -9.53
N ALA A 466 -36.04 10.29 -9.26
CA ALA A 466 -35.98 10.92 -7.94
C ALA A 466 -37.23 10.62 -7.10
N LEU A 467 -38.42 10.61 -7.70
CA LEU A 467 -39.66 10.09 -7.10
C LEU A 467 -39.54 8.60 -6.75
N PHE A 468 -38.83 7.83 -7.57
CA PHE A 468 -38.60 6.39 -7.31
C PHE A 468 -37.58 6.13 -6.21
N ARG A 469 -36.58 7.01 -6.04
CA ARG A 469 -35.65 6.95 -4.91
C ARG A 469 -36.31 7.30 -3.58
N SER A 470 -37.34 8.15 -3.57
CA SER A 470 -38.07 8.48 -2.34
C SER A 470 -39.04 7.38 -1.90
N ARG A 471 -39.75 6.72 -2.85
CA ARG A 471 -40.78 5.72 -2.51
C ARG A 471 -40.22 4.46 -1.86
N ARG A 472 -39.14 3.88 -2.39
CA ARG A 472 -38.48 2.71 -1.76
C ARG A 472 -37.95 3.05 -0.37
N THR A 473 -37.32 4.21 -0.22
CA THR A 473 -36.78 4.66 1.06
C THR A 473 -37.90 4.93 2.08
N ASN A 474 -39.03 5.46 1.64
CA ASN A 474 -40.21 5.66 2.49
C ASN A 474 -40.89 4.33 2.86
N LEU A 475 -40.94 3.37 1.93
CA LEU A 475 -41.44 2.02 2.20
C LEU A 475 -40.56 1.29 3.22
N ASP A 476 -39.23 1.34 3.05
CA ASP A 476 -38.30 0.75 4.00
C ASP A 476 -38.43 1.39 5.39
N ARG A 477 -38.65 2.72 5.47
CA ARG A 477 -38.96 3.44 6.72
C ARG A 477 -40.23 2.95 7.38
N LEU A 478 -41.30 2.79 6.60
CA LEU A 478 -42.57 2.31 7.11
C LEU A 478 -42.46 0.87 7.62
N LEU A 479 -41.85 -0.03 6.83
CA LEU A 479 -41.68 -1.43 7.19
C LEU A 479 -40.79 -1.58 8.44
N ASN A 480 -39.73 -0.80 8.57
CA ASN A 480 -38.88 -0.83 9.75
C ASN A 480 -39.62 -0.32 11.00
N ARG A 481 -40.42 0.75 10.89
CA ARG A 481 -41.25 1.24 12.00
C ARG A 481 -42.28 0.21 12.44
N LYS A 482 -42.99 -0.41 11.49
CA LYS A 482 -43.96 -1.49 11.78
C LYS A 482 -43.28 -2.71 12.40
N GLN A 483 -42.11 -3.10 11.89
CA GLN A 483 -41.34 -4.21 12.46
C GLN A 483 -40.93 -3.92 13.90
N ALA A 484 -40.39 -2.73 14.18
CA ALA A 484 -39.98 -2.36 15.53
C ALA A 484 -41.17 -2.31 16.51
N ALA A 485 -42.35 -1.85 16.05
CA ALA A 485 -43.57 -1.86 16.85
C ALA A 485 -44.06 -3.29 17.15
N ALA A 486 -44.08 -4.17 16.14
CA ALA A 486 -44.50 -5.56 16.30
C ALA A 486 -43.51 -6.38 17.15
N GLU A 487 -42.20 -6.21 16.96
CA GLU A 487 -41.16 -6.82 17.80
C GLU A 487 -41.29 -6.38 19.26
N ALA A 488 -41.60 -5.11 19.50
CA ALA A 488 -41.82 -4.59 20.85
C ALA A 488 -43.01 -5.26 21.55
N ILE A 489 -44.11 -5.52 20.83
CA ILE A 489 -45.27 -6.25 21.36
C ILE A 489 -44.90 -7.70 21.67
N VAL A 490 -44.20 -8.39 20.76
CA VAL A 490 -43.81 -9.81 20.93
C VAL A 490 -42.83 -9.99 22.09
N LEU A 491 -41.89 -9.05 22.27
CA LEU A 491 -40.86 -9.12 23.31
C LEU A 491 -41.30 -8.50 24.65
N ASN A 492 -42.53 -7.97 24.73
CA ASN A 492 -43.05 -7.20 25.85
C ASN A 492 -42.10 -6.04 26.26
N THR A 493 -41.56 -5.35 25.27
CA THR A 493 -40.68 -4.18 25.44
C THR A 493 -41.36 -2.91 24.93
N LYS A 494 -40.88 -1.75 25.38
CA LYS A 494 -41.22 -0.45 24.80
C LYS A 494 -40.75 -0.39 23.34
N PRO A 495 -41.38 0.44 22.49
CA PRO A 495 -40.93 0.61 21.10
C PRO A 495 -39.50 1.17 21.04
N GLU A 496 -38.73 0.73 20.05
CA GLU A 496 -37.36 1.21 19.86
C GLU A 496 -37.33 2.75 19.68
N PRO A 497 -36.30 3.44 20.20
CA PRO A 497 -36.14 4.87 20.00
C PRO A 497 -36.00 5.24 18.51
N ASP A 498 -36.61 6.35 18.10
CA ASP A 498 -36.53 6.85 16.71
C ASP A 498 -35.08 7.09 16.26
N ALA A 499 -34.17 7.41 17.18
CA ALA A 499 -32.74 7.52 16.92
C ALA A 499 -32.11 6.18 16.45
N LEU A 500 -32.48 5.05 17.07
CA LEU A 500 -32.01 3.72 16.66
C LEU A 500 -32.57 3.32 15.30
N THR A 501 -33.86 3.60 15.07
CA THR A 501 -34.52 3.41 13.76
C THR A 501 -33.80 4.21 12.67
N LYS A 502 -33.52 5.49 12.91
CA LYS A 502 -32.75 6.36 11.99
C LYS A 502 -31.34 5.82 11.71
N ALA A 503 -30.66 5.27 12.72
CA ALA A 503 -29.34 4.69 12.54
C ALA A 503 -29.36 3.43 11.65
N ARG A 504 -30.33 2.53 11.84
CA ARG A 504 -30.55 1.38 10.95
C ARG A 504 -30.82 1.81 9.50
N HIS A 505 -31.58 2.90 9.31
CA HIS A 505 -31.75 3.49 7.97
C HIS A 505 -30.45 4.03 7.38
N ALA A 506 -29.62 4.69 8.18
CA ALA A 506 -28.32 5.17 7.74
C ALA A 506 -27.41 4.00 7.30
N VAL A 507 -27.44 2.88 8.02
CA VAL A 507 -26.73 1.64 7.64
C VAL A 507 -27.23 1.12 6.29
N SER A 508 -28.55 1.03 6.09
CA SER A 508 -29.13 0.57 4.82
C SER A 508 -28.74 1.48 3.65
N ALA A 509 -28.85 2.80 3.82
CA ALA A 509 -28.44 3.78 2.82
C ALA A 509 -26.93 3.70 2.51
N ALA A 510 -26.09 3.51 3.53
CA ALA A 510 -24.65 3.37 3.35
C ALA A 510 -24.27 2.04 2.67
N ASN A 511 -24.97 0.93 2.97
CA ASN A 511 -24.81 -0.35 2.28
C ASN A 511 -25.09 -0.19 0.78
N LYS A 512 -26.20 0.48 0.41
CA LYS A 512 -26.56 0.75 -0.98
C LYS A 512 -25.51 1.61 -1.68
N LYS A 513 -25.11 2.74 -1.06
CA LYS A 513 -24.10 3.64 -1.60
C LYS A 513 -22.76 2.94 -1.82
N ARG A 514 -22.37 2.02 -0.92
CA ARG A 514 -21.18 1.17 -1.10
C ARG A 514 -21.35 0.19 -2.26
N GLY A 515 -22.52 -0.44 -2.40
CA GLY A 515 -22.82 -1.32 -3.53
C GLY A 515 -22.65 -0.59 -4.87
N ASP A 516 -23.25 0.59 -5.01
CA ASP A 516 -23.16 1.41 -6.22
C ASP A 516 -21.71 1.84 -6.52
N ALA A 517 -20.97 2.28 -5.49
CA ALA A 517 -19.58 2.68 -5.63
C ALA A 517 -18.66 1.51 -6.01
N TYR A 518 -18.92 0.32 -5.45
CA TYR A 518 -18.20 -0.90 -5.80
C TYR A 518 -18.49 -1.35 -7.24
N ALA A 519 -19.77 -1.32 -7.66
CA ALA A 519 -20.15 -1.65 -9.04
C ALA A 519 -19.46 -0.72 -10.05
N GLN A 520 -19.37 0.58 -9.74
CA GLN A 520 -18.66 1.55 -10.58
C GLN A 520 -17.14 1.31 -10.60
N PHE A 521 -16.55 0.92 -9.48
CA PHE A 521 -15.15 0.52 -9.41
C PHE A 521 -14.87 -0.72 -10.26
N GLU A 522 -15.67 -1.78 -10.14
CA GLU A 522 -15.52 -2.99 -10.96
C GLU A 522 -15.72 -2.71 -12.45
N LYS A 523 -16.71 -1.90 -12.81
CA LYS A 523 -16.93 -1.48 -14.22
C LYS A 523 -15.72 -0.76 -14.80
N THR A 524 -15.08 0.13 -14.04
CA THR A 524 -13.89 0.86 -14.50
C THR A 524 -12.63 0.01 -14.48
N ARG A 525 -12.50 -0.93 -13.54
CA ARG A 525 -11.44 -1.95 -13.51
C ARG A 525 -11.52 -2.85 -14.74
N LYS A 526 -12.69 -3.44 -15.02
CA LYS A 526 -12.92 -4.30 -16.19
C LYS A 526 -12.57 -3.57 -17.50
N ARG A 527 -13.03 -2.32 -17.68
CA ARG A 527 -12.66 -1.51 -18.86
C ARG A 527 -11.16 -1.30 -19.02
N LEU A 528 -10.41 -1.18 -17.92
CA LEU A 528 -8.97 -1.04 -17.97
C LEU A 528 -8.29 -2.38 -18.31
N ASP A 529 -8.78 -3.47 -17.74
CA ASP A 529 -8.30 -4.83 -18.02
C ASP A 529 -8.55 -5.21 -19.49
N ASP A 530 -9.75 -4.94 -20.01
CA ASP A 530 -10.10 -5.10 -21.44
C ASP A 530 -9.18 -4.26 -22.33
N HIS A 531 -8.82 -3.04 -21.91
CA HIS A 531 -7.89 -2.19 -22.65
C HIS A 531 -6.45 -2.74 -22.66
N TYR A 532 -6.04 -3.43 -21.60
CA TYR A 532 -4.75 -4.15 -21.54
C TYR A 532 -4.73 -5.42 -22.38
N LEU A 533 -5.84 -6.15 -22.44
CA LEU A 533 -5.99 -7.33 -23.30
C LEU A 533 -5.95 -6.95 -24.79
N ASN A 534 -6.55 -5.82 -25.15
CA ASN A 534 -6.51 -5.26 -26.49
C ASN A 534 -5.20 -4.48 -26.78
N LYS A 535 -4.08 -4.90 -26.19
CA LYS A 535 -2.78 -4.29 -26.46
C LYS A 535 -2.31 -4.69 -27.87
N PRO A 536 -2.13 -3.74 -28.80
CA PRO A 536 -1.68 -4.08 -30.14
C PRO A 536 -0.25 -4.62 -30.12
N ALA A 537 -0.01 -5.72 -30.84
CA ALA A 537 1.26 -6.45 -30.83
C ALA A 537 2.38 -5.74 -31.63
N TRP A 538 2.04 -4.86 -32.57
CA TRP A 538 3.01 -4.20 -33.46
C TRP A 538 2.46 -2.85 -33.95
N LEU A 539 2.93 -1.71 -33.43
CA LEU A 539 2.46 -0.42 -33.95
C LEU A 539 3.47 0.74 -33.97
N ARG A 540 3.30 1.55 -35.02
CA ARG A 540 3.87 2.89 -35.26
C ARG A 540 3.61 3.82 -34.06
N VAL A 541 4.52 4.78 -33.85
CA VAL A 541 4.57 5.69 -32.67
C VAL A 541 3.21 6.31 -32.29
N ASN A 542 2.41 6.75 -33.28
CA ASN A 542 1.14 7.43 -33.02
C ASN A 542 0.06 6.54 -32.40
N ALA A 543 -0.04 5.28 -32.82
CA ALA A 543 -1.06 4.38 -32.27
C ALA A 543 -0.70 3.90 -30.86
N TRP A 544 0.60 3.77 -30.55
CA TRP A 544 1.08 3.55 -29.19
C TRP A 544 0.77 4.75 -28.27
N ARG A 545 0.93 5.98 -28.77
CA ARG A 545 0.58 7.20 -28.02
C ARG A 545 -0.91 7.24 -27.68
N ASN A 546 -1.78 7.03 -28.66
CA ASN A 546 -3.23 7.02 -28.46
C ASN A 546 -3.67 5.90 -27.50
N TRP A 547 -3.08 4.71 -27.61
CA TRP A 547 -3.33 3.60 -26.70
C TRP A 547 -2.93 3.95 -25.26
N ASN A 548 -1.78 4.60 -25.05
CA ASN A 548 -1.32 5.04 -23.74
C ASN A 548 -2.17 6.18 -23.15
N GLU A 549 -2.60 7.14 -23.97
CA GLU A 549 -3.50 8.21 -23.54
C GLU A 549 -4.83 7.62 -23.04
N ARG A 550 -5.40 6.67 -23.78
CA ARG A 550 -6.61 5.95 -23.36
C ARG A 550 -6.40 5.15 -22.07
N ARG A 551 -5.27 4.44 -21.94
CA ARG A 551 -4.88 3.73 -20.72
C ARG A 551 -4.80 4.69 -19.52
N ASN A 552 -4.17 5.85 -19.68
CA ASN A 552 -4.03 6.83 -18.61
C ASN A 552 -5.40 7.37 -18.18
N ARG A 553 -6.30 7.69 -19.13
CA ARG A 553 -7.68 8.11 -18.83
C ARG A 553 -8.46 7.04 -18.06
N LEU A 554 -8.40 5.78 -18.49
CA LEU A 554 -9.05 4.66 -17.81
C LEU A 554 -8.47 4.42 -16.40
N THR A 555 -7.16 4.57 -16.24
CA THR A 555 -6.50 4.47 -14.93
C THR A 555 -6.98 5.56 -13.98
N LEU A 556 -7.12 6.81 -14.43
CA LEU A 556 -7.67 7.91 -13.63
C LEU A 556 -9.12 7.64 -13.23
N LEU A 557 -9.95 7.16 -14.15
CA LEU A 557 -11.35 6.80 -13.85
C LEU A 557 -11.45 5.68 -12.81
N ARG A 558 -10.63 4.64 -12.94
CA ARG A 558 -10.54 3.55 -11.95
C ARG A 558 -10.08 4.06 -10.59
N ASN A 559 -9.06 4.91 -10.54
CA ASN A 559 -8.56 5.48 -9.29
C ASN A 559 -9.63 6.34 -8.60
N LYS A 560 -10.34 7.18 -9.37
CA LYS A 560 -11.47 7.96 -8.86
C LYS A 560 -12.57 7.07 -8.27
N ALA A 561 -12.96 6.02 -9.00
CA ALA A 561 -13.96 5.07 -8.52
C ALA A 561 -13.47 4.30 -7.27
N SER A 562 -12.18 3.97 -7.19
CA SER A 562 -11.56 3.34 -6.02
C SER A 562 -11.65 4.23 -4.78
N VAL A 563 -11.34 5.53 -4.91
CA VAL A 563 -11.45 6.49 -3.81
C VAL A 563 -12.91 6.63 -3.37
N GLN A 564 -13.86 6.71 -4.30
CA GLN A 564 -15.29 6.75 -3.99
C GLN A 564 -15.76 5.48 -3.25
N ASN A 565 -15.32 4.30 -3.68
CA ASN A 565 -15.60 3.04 -3.01
C ASN A 565 -15.02 2.99 -1.59
N GLN A 566 -13.79 3.47 -1.40
CA GLN A 566 -13.17 3.57 -0.07
C GLN A 566 -13.92 4.53 0.85
N ALA A 567 -14.31 5.70 0.35
CA ALA A 567 -15.12 6.67 1.10
C ALA A 567 -16.49 6.09 1.47
N ALA A 568 -17.16 5.39 0.55
CA ALA A 568 -18.43 4.71 0.84
C ALA A 568 -18.28 3.58 1.87
N LYS A 569 -17.16 2.85 1.83
CA LYS A 569 -16.82 1.84 2.85
C LYS A 569 -16.66 2.46 4.24
N LEU A 570 -15.95 3.59 4.35
CA LEU A 570 -15.80 4.30 5.63
C LEU A 570 -17.14 4.81 6.15
N ALA A 571 -17.96 5.41 5.29
CA ALA A 571 -19.31 5.87 5.67
C ALA A 571 -20.20 4.71 6.18
N GLN A 572 -20.10 3.53 5.55
CA GLN A 572 -20.80 2.33 6.02
C GLN A 572 -20.30 1.84 7.37
N MET A 573 -18.99 1.87 7.62
CA MET A 573 -18.42 1.51 8.91
C MET A 573 -18.94 2.44 10.02
N VAL A 574 -18.86 3.75 9.80
CA VAL A 574 -19.36 4.75 10.74
C VAL A 574 -20.85 4.54 11.03
N ALA A 575 -21.68 4.34 9.99
CA ALA A 575 -23.11 4.10 10.18
C ALA A 575 -23.39 2.84 11.02
N ARG A 576 -22.62 1.75 10.82
CA ARG A 576 -22.75 0.52 11.60
C ARG A 576 -22.30 0.70 13.04
N ASP A 577 -21.21 1.42 13.26
CA ASP A 577 -20.72 1.70 14.62
C ASP A 577 -21.74 2.54 15.40
N THR A 578 -22.34 3.56 14.77
CA THR A 578 -23.42 4.37 15.38
C THR A 578 -24.66 3.52 15.68
N GLU A 579 -25.09 2.66 14.76
CA GLU A 579 -26.24 1.78 14.98
C GLU A 579 -25.98 0.81 16.12
N LYS A 580 -24.78 0.21 16.17
CA LYS A 580 -24.37 -0.68 17.25
C LYS A 580 -24.36 0.04 18.61
N GLN A 581 -23.79 1.24 18.68
CA GLN A 581 -23.76 2.00 19.94
C GLN A 581 -25.17 2.31 20.46
N LEU A 582 -26.09 2.70 19.58
CA LEU A 582 -27.48 2.98 19.94
C LEU A 582 -28.24 1.69 20.31
N SER A 583 -27.98 0.58 19.61
CA SER A 583 -28.57 -0.72 19.94
C SER A 583 -28.07 -1.23 21.29
N ASP A 584 -26.77 -1.16 21.56
CA ASP A 584 -26.17 -1.54 22.85
C ASP A 584 -26.68 -0.66 24.00
N ALA A 585 -26.91 0.63 23.75
CA ALA A 585 -27.50 1.54 24.74
C ALA A 585 -28.96 1.20 25.02
N TRP A 586 -29.74 0.90 23.97
CA TRP A 586 -31.12 0.47 24.10
C TRP A 586 -31.25 -0.85 24.86
N HIS A 587 -30.43 -1.84 24.53
CA HIS A 587 -30.49 -3.14 25.19
C HIS A 587 -30.04 -3.09 26.66
N ARG A 588 -29.18 -2.14 27.04
CA ARG A 588 -28.78 -1.95 28.44
C ARG A 588 -29.77 -1.13 29.26
N ASN A 589 -30.79 -0.53 28.65
CA ASN A 589 -31.78 0.26 29.38
C ASN A 589 -32.70 -0.66 30.21
N PRO A 590 -32.67 -0.60 31.55
CA PRO A 590 -33.54 -1.42 32.40
C PRO A 590 -35.04 -1.11 32.21
N ASP A 591 -35.38 0.12 31.82
CA ASP A 591 -36.76 0.57 31.63
C ASP A 591 -37.35 0.13 30.27
N ARG A 592 -36.64 -0.71 29.51
CA ARG A 592 -37.08 -1.17 28.19
C ARG A 592 -38.26 -2.14 28.26
N HIS A 593 -38.48 -2.82 29.37
CA HIS A 593 -39.58 -3.77 29.52
C HIS A 593 -40.87 -3.06 29.91
N CYS A 594 -41.99 -3.49 29.33
CA CYS A 594 -43.32 -2.97 29.71
C CYS A 594 -43.73 -3.59 31.04
N ALA A 595 -44.24 -2.77 31.97
CA ALA A 595 -44.70 -3.22 33.28
C ALA A 595 -45.93 -4.14 33.18
N GLU A 596 -46.79 -3.91 32.18
CA GLU A 596 -47.96 -4.73 31.89
C GLU A 596 -47.69 -5.70 30.74
N LYS A 597 -48.04 -6.97 30.92
CA LYS A 597 -47.97 -8.00 29.86
C LYS A 597 -49.01 -7.72 28.77
N LYS A 598 -48.61 -7.82 27.51
CA LYS A 598 -49.54 -7.78 26.37
C LYS A 598 -50.38 -9.06 26.29
N SER A 599 -51.62 -8.95 25.78
CA SER A 599 -52.54 -10.09 25.61
C SER A 599 -52.04 -11.06 24.55
N ASP A 600 -52.42 -12.34 24.67
CA ASP A 600 -52.03 -13.40 23.72
C ASP A 600 -52.50 -13.09 22.28
N SER A 601 -53.68 -12.49 22.14
CA SER A 601 -54.21 -12.02 20.86
C SER A 601 -53.31 -10.94 20.23
N ALA A 602 -52.86 -9.96 21.00
CA ALA A 602 -51.96 -8.91 20.52
C ALA A 602 -50.58 -9.47 20.12
N ILE A 603 -50.07 -10.46 20.85
CA ILE A 603 -48.82 -11.15 20.52
C ILE A 603 -48.98 -11.94 19.20
N PHE A 604 -50.12 -12.62 19.01
CA PHE A 604 -50.42 -13.36 17.79
C PHE A 604 -50.49 -12.44 16.56
N GLU A 605 -51.22 -11.33 16.66
CA GLU A 605 -51.31 -10.32 15.59
C GLU A 605 -49.94 -9.72 15.25
N ALA A 606 -49.13 -9.40 16.26
CA ALA A 606 -47.78 -8.87 16.05
C ALA A 606 -46.85 -9.88 15.35
N LYS A 607 -46.91 -11.17 15.73
CA LYS A 607 -46.18 -12.24 15.01
C LYS A 607 -46.63 -12.34 13.56
N ARG A 608 -47.93 -12.25 13.29
CA ARG A 608 -48.47 -12.23 11.93
C ARG A 608 -47.99 -11.02 11.13
N GLU A 609 -47.95 -9.83 11.73
CA GLU A 609 -47.43 -8.62 11.10
C GLU A 609 -45.93 -8.75 10.76
N LEU A 610 -45.12 -9.36 11.63
CA LEU A 610 -43.72 -9.67 11.33
C LEU A 610 -43.58 -10.59 10.13
N SER A 611 -44.36 -11.66 10.05
CA SER A 611 -44.36 -12.58 8.90
C SER A 611 -44.70 -11.85 7.60
N LEU A 612 -45.72 -10.97 7.61
CA LEU A 612 -46.10 -10.15 6.46
C LEU A 612 -44.96 -9.21 6.02
N ILE A 613 -44.29 -8.54 6.95
CA ILE A 613 -43.17 -7.64 6.65
C ILE A 613 -42.01 -8.41 5.99
N HIS A 614 -41.68 -9.59 6.51
CA HIS A 614 -40.64 -10.44 5.94
C HIS A 614 -40.98 -10.89 4.52
N GLU A 615 -42.24 -11.23 4.27
CA GLU A 615 -42.71 -11.64 2.95
C GLU A 615 -42.73 -10.48 1.95
N VAL A 616 -43.14 -9.27 2.36
CA VAL A 616 -43.02 -8.06 1.52
C VAL A 616 -41.57 -7.80 1.14
N ARG A 617 -40.61 -7.92 2.07
CA ARG A 617 -39.18 -7.79 1.75
C ARG A 617 -38.67 -8.90 0.83
N ARG A 618 -39.25 -10.10 0.90
CA ARG A 618 -38.94 -11.20 -0.03
C ARG A 618 -39.43 -10.89 -1.44
N ILE A 619 -40.70 -10.47 -1.58
CA ILE A 619 -41.28 -10.03 -2.85
C ILE A 619 -40.43 -8.94 -3.50
N LEU A 620 -40.03 -7.92 -2.75
CA LEU A 620 -39.20 -6.81 -3.27
C LEU A 620 -37.75 -7.19 -3.59
N ARG A 621 -37.26 -8.34 -3.09
CA ARG A 621 -35.95 -8.90 -3.48
C ARG A 621 -36.06 -9.69 -4.77
N GLU A 622 -37.15 -10.44 -4.95
CA GLU A 622 -37.43 -11.22 -6.16
C GLU A 622 -37.75 -10.31 -7.34
N ASP A 623 -38.59 -9.29 -7.11
CA ASP A 623 -39.04 -8.36 -8.13
C ASP A 623 -38.96 -6.92 -7.60
N PRO A 624 -37.84 -6.22 -7.89
CA PRO A 624 -37.63 -4.84 -7.43
C PRO A 624 -38.66 -3.83 -7.95
N ASP A 625 -39.32 -4.11 -9.07
CA ASP A 625 -40.27 -3.19 -9.71
C ASP A 625 -41.61 -3.16 -8.97
N ARG A 626 -41.91 -4.17 -8.15
CA ARG A 626 -43.11 -4.19 -7.28
C ARG A 626 -43.12 -3.13 -6.19
N VAL A 627 -42.01 -2.41 -5.98
CA VAL A 627 -41.97 -1.24 -5.09
C VAL A 627 -42.97 -0.14 -5.50
N HIS A 628 -43.47 -0.20 -6.73
CA HIS A 628 -44.46 0.73 -7.29
C HIS A 628 -45.92 0.38 -6.94
N MET A 629 -46.19 -0.82 -6.42
CA MET A 629 -47.51 -1.20 -5.95
C MET A 629 -47.94 -0.35 -4.74
N ARG A 630 -49.26 -0.18 -4.54
CA ARG A 630 -49.76 0.37 -3.29
C ARG A 630 -49.37 -0.57 -2.15
N ILE A 631 -49.10 -0.02 -0.96
CA ILE A 631 -48.68 -0.81 0.21
C ILE A 631 -49.73 -1.88 0.55
N GLU A 632 -51.01 -1.52 0.48
CA GLU A 632 -52.14 -2.44 0.65
C GLU A 632 -52.06 -3.63 -0.32
N SER A 633 -51.77 -3.37 -1.60
CA SER A 633 -51.62 -4.42 -2.60
C SER A 633 -50.39 -5.32 -2.34
N LEU A 634 -49.29 -4.74 -1.85
CA LEU A 634 -48.11 -5.52 -1.44
C LEU A 634 -48.40 -6.41 -0.23
N LEU A 635 -49.14 -5.88 0.75
CA LEU A 635 -49.55 -6.63 1.93
C LEU A 635 -50.55 -7.73 1.59
N ALA A 636 -51.53 -7.46 0.71
CA ALA A 636 -52.48 -8.46 0.22
C ALA A 636 -51.76 -9.59 -0.53
N LEU A 637 -50.82 -9.24 -1.41
CA LEU A 637 -49.99 -10.22 -2.12
C LEU A 637 -49.12 -11.04 -1.15
N ALA A 638 -48.51 -10.39 -0.16
CA ALA A 638 -47.73 -11.05 0.87
C ALA A 638 -48.60 -12.01 1.70
N ASN A 639 -49.82 -11.61 2.05
CA ASN A 639 -50.76 -12.44 2.79
C ASN A 639 -51.15 -13.68 1.98
N THR A 640 -51.51 -13.50 0.70
CA THR A 640 -51.84 -14.63 -0.21
C THR A 640 -50.69 -15.62 -0.33
N ARG A 641 -49.44 -15.13 -0.43
CA ARG A 641 -48.25 -15.99 -0.47
C ARG A 641 -47.95 -16.71 0.83
N LEU A 642 -48.27 -16.10 1.98
CA LEU A 642 -48.14 -16.77 3.29
C LEU A 642 -49.19 -17.87 3.43
N GLU A 643 -50.45 -17.57 3.12
CA GLU A 643 -51.55 -18.54 3.12
C GLU A 643 -51.23 -19.75 2.23
N GLN A 644 -50.78 -19.50 0.99
CA GLN A 644 -50.38 -20.60 0.10
C GLN A 644 -49.24 -21.44 0.70
N ARG A 645 -48.26 -20.83 1.36
CA ARG A 645 -47.15 -21.57 1.98
C ARG A 645 -47.54 -22.35 3.22
N ASP A 646 -48.54 -21.87 3.95
CA ASP A 646 -49.07 -22.59 5.10
C ASP A 646 -49.91 -23.78 4.60
N ILE A 647 -50.72 -23.61 3.55
CA ILE A 647 -51.38 -24.71 2.83
C ILE A 647 -50.35 -25.72 2.31
N ASP A 648 -49.31 -25.28 1.61
CA ASP A 648 -48.26 -26.16 1.08
C ASP A 648 -47.53 -26.91 2.21
N ARG A 649 -47.36 -26.28 3.38
CA ARG A 649 -46.76 -26.91 4.56
C ARG A 649 -47.70 -27.94 5.18
N GLU A 650 -48.99 -27.63 5.28
CA GLU A 650 -50.00 -28.58 5.76
C GLU A 650 -50.12 -29.78 4.84
N VAL A 651 -50.21 -29.57 3.52
CA VAL A 651 -50.22 -30.64 2.51
C VAL A 651 -48.95 -31.47 2.60
N LYS A 652 -47.77 -30.85 2.74
CA LYS A 652 -46.51 -31.56 2.92
C LYS A 652 -46.49 -32.38 4.21
N ASN A 653 -46.89 -31.80 5.33
CA ASN A 653 -46.99 -32.49 6.61
C ASN A 653 -48.00 -33.65 6.54
N HIS A 654 -49.10 -33.48 5.79
CA HIS A 654 -50.10 -34.52 5.60
C HIS A 654 -49.53 -35.66 4.75
N LEU A 655 -48.88 -35.37 3.62
CA LEU A 655 -48.20 -36.36 2.77
C LEU A 655 -47.05 -37.09 3.50
N GLU A 656 -46.32 -36.41 4.37
CA GLU A 656 -45.30 -37.02 5.25
C GLU A 656 -45.93 -37.86 6.37
N SER A 657 -47.13 -37.50 6.85
CA SER A 657 -47.91 -38.31 7.81
C SER A 657 -48.70 -39.46 7.18
N SER A 658 -48.89 -39.45 5.85
CA SER A 658 -49.71 -40.41 5.11
C SER A 658 -48.90 -41.43 4.30
N HIS A 659 -47.60 -41.62 4.61
CA HIS A 659 -46.90 -42.81 4.13
C HIS A 659 -47.47 -44.09 4.80
N PRO A 660 -47.75 -45.15 4.02
CA PRO A 660 -48.83 -46.08 4.32
C PRO A 660 -48.44 -47.17 5.33
N GLY A 661 -49.15 -47.16 6.45
CA GLY A 661 -49.32 -48.30 7.34
C GLY A 661 -50.79 -48.38 7.78
N ASN A 662 -51.65 -48.85 6.87
CA ASN A 662 -52.98 -49.42 7.14
C ASN A 662 -54.04 -48.54 7.86
N SER A 663 -54.97 -47.94 7.09
CA SER A 663 -56.43 -48.00 7.33
C SER A 663 -57.17 -47.06 6.37
N GLU A 664 -58.21 -47.59 5.72
CA GLU A 664 -59.21 -46.83 4.98
C GLU A 664 -59.82 -45.76 5.88
N ILE A 665 -59.71 -44.49 5.49
CA ILE A 665 -60.51 -43.42 6.09
C ILE A 665 -61.38 -42.83 4.99
N THR A 666 -62.65 -43.22 5.06
CA THR A 666 -63.76 -42.69 4.28
C THR A 666 -63.90 -41.18 4.47
N TRP A 667 -63.85 -40.44 3.36
CA TRP A 667 -64.19 -39.02 3.33
C TRP A 667 -65.70 -38.83 3.54
N LYS A 668 -66.11 -38.20 4.64
CA LYS A 668 -67.46 -37.62 4.78
C LYS A 668 -67.36 -36.10 4.71
N PRO A 669 -68.00 -35.44 3.73
CA PRO A 669 -68.06 -33.99 3.69
C PRO A 669 -69.13 -33.48 4.66
N LYS A 670 -68.74 -32.56 5.54
CA LYS A 670 -69.62 -31.50 6.09
C LYS A 670 -68.95 -30.21 5.64
N GLY A 671 -69.50 -29.32 4.82
CA GLY A 671 -70.89 -28.91 4.64
C GLY A 671 -70.90 -27.40 4.91
N LEU A 672 -70.90 -26.61 3.83
CA LEU A 672 -71.13 -25.16 3.66
C LEU A 672 -70.67 -24.18 4.76
#